data_AF-A0A4V2QV80-F1
#
_entry.id   AF-A0A4V2QV80-F1
#
_cell.length_a   1.000
_cell.length_b   1.000
_cell.length_c   1.000
_cell.angle_alpha   90.00
_cell.angle_beta   90.00
_cell.angle_gamma   90.00
#
_symmetry.space_group_name_H-M   'P 1'
#
loop_
_entity.id
_entity.type
_entity.pdbx_description
1 polymer ?
#
loop_
_entity_poly.entity_id
_entity_poly.type
_entity_poly.pdbx_seq_one_letter_code
_entity_poly.pdbx_strand_id
1 'polypeptide(L)'
;MDNSKARRARKGEMRTMVQAVLLASASLSGIFAASTPAAAQSARSYDVAAGSLADALNDFAEQSGVELVYDSALVAGRTSGGIKGRHNPAAALSRLLAGSGLTARRTSANTFTVERALQAEAGVVQLGTLRVEGASGSAGGGNGDGASGGNGRVAGWDGTAGTVYSTPGSVSVITRETLEAYPGQSPADMLRGATGVISGEARTSGGLDVNIRGLQGQGRVPVTVDGAINGTTVYRGYQGTSNRSFVDPDFISHVAIEKGLSMGNPIAGGIGGSVSMTTLSADDIVPEGETVGLRIKASLSNNSTEPGSNMTRSLLAPSSYNGDTLAATRERNRPGFFSPTGGAGSLVFARKGDFVDLVAGYSFRRTGNYHAGANGKHAPEATGTPSAFCAAGAASGSLASLCERAVQFYDRYGSTPFVGGEEVLNTSTDAESVLLKATLRPAADHVLELGYGGYWSDFGENYPGSTGSASGTVLQTYPLSHTGLDRVTARYRWNPATDLVDLKLNGWISNLRESAASLLQTDQTRRFVNGLGVDIGNGSRVLTPLGLLSADYGASFLRERTGPVDGWNNNGSLAPGREGTRRETSVFGQAALEPMTWLRLDAGLRYQKYKLQDEQSGTTYHTDIFDRSEDAVSFSLGATLMPVDGLQLFASYKQAARLPSLMEATTGFFMIANPDLHKEEAHNWEAGMNYSRKGVLADGDELGVKLAWFDNDIDGYIARRYISAFFAMQMFNIDRAQFRGVEGSLSYRIGGLSVDAGATYYDHIAFCKDAATGCVESSLASDYATNYIPPRWSANLAVSQKFLAERAMLGGRLTYTGKRAVGAQVPQSGYMPLISAIAWNPYVLLDLTGQFKVTDALSLDWSLDNVTDRYYTEAMSLGYIPAPGRTFRIGLTGKLGSKTALWPANWFSGWANEDAADWTGPYIGADFGYGLGKTSGSVTDSMGNAADIENGSRIDQKMRNVLGGLHAGYNYQLPGNLVLGVEADISAGNLGSWSGVPVSEESTATQWLRNNHQLESDTRYNWDRMITLRGKLGYSLGRTLIYGTGGIGWLRETQTRNQYRSVDAQNRGIGSALEHLFAEEDRKNRQGFVLGGGVERAIGDHWSVRAEYSYARFERKTFSFAKAREGVSIAYSDFDVTWHDDGTVSWEYVNGPGSSNIANGRKVRSDADLHNIRLGVSYRF
;
A
#
# COMPACT_ATOMS: atom_id res chain seq x y z
N MET A 1 29.41 13.34 41.55
CA MET A 1 29.61 14.75 41.18
C MET A 1 28.40 15.26 40.42
N ASP A 2 27.66 16.15 41.09
CA ASP A 2 26.64 17.13 40.64
C ASP A 2 25.61 16.80 39.52
N ASN A 3 24.48 16.20 39.91
CA ASN A 3 23.29 15.89 39.08
C ASN A 3 22.38 17.11 38.81
N SER A 4 22.75 18.32 39.26
CA SER A 4 21.89 19.51 39.16
C SER A 4 22.03 20.27 37.83
N LYS A 5 23.18 20.19 37.15
CA LYS A 5 23.46 20.92 35.90
C LYS A 5 22.82 20.27 34.66
N ALA A 6 22.67 18.94 34.62
CA ALA A 6 22.02 18.22 33.51
C ALA A 6 20.49 18.44 33.44
N ARG A 7 19.84 18.74 34.57
CA ARG A 7 18.40 19.06 34.62
C ARG A 7 18.08 20.48 34.14
N ARG A 8 19.01 21.43 34.21
CA ARG A 8 18.83 22.80 33.69
C ARG A 8 19.09 22.90 32.19
N ALA A 9 20.01 22.12 31.63
CA ALA A 9 20.22 22.06 30.17
C ALA A 9 19.02 21.45 29.41
N ARG A 10 18.38 20.39 29.95
CA ARG A 10 17.20 19.74 29.34
C ARG A 10 15.93 20.59 29.29
N LYS A 11 15.77 21.58 30.18
CA LYS A 11 14.64 22.53 30.14
C LYS A 11 14.84 23.67 29.13
N GLY A 12 16.08 23.95 28.74
CA GLY A 12 16.43 24.96 27.73
C GLY A 12 16.10 24.51 26.31
N GLU A 13 16.49 23.28 25.93
CA GLU A 13 16.26 22.76 24.57
C GLU A 13 14.77 22.55 24.26
N MET A 14 13.96 22.14 25.25
CA MET A 14 12.51 21.94 25.07
C MET A 14 11.74 23.27 24.97
N ARG A 15 12.18 24.33 25.67
CA ARG A 15 11.61 25.68 25.50
C ARG A 15 12.00 26.31 24.17
N THR A 16 13.23 26.05 23.69
CA THR A 16 13.72 26.58 22.41
C THR A 16 13.05 25.87 21.22
N MET A 17 12.71 24.57 21.34
CA MET A 17 11.93 23.83 20.34
C MET A 17 10.44 24.25 20.32
N VAL A 18 9.80 24.45 21.47
CA VAL A 18 8.41 24.95 21.52
C VAL A 18 8.32 26.39 21.01
N GLN A 19 9.33 27.24 21.29
CA GLN A 19 9.43 28.58 20.70
C GLN A 19 9.73 28.55 19.20
N ALA A 20 10.53 27.61 18.70
CA ALA A 20 10.75 27.44 17.26
C ALA A 20 9.50 26.93 16.52
N VAL A 21 8.69 26.06 17.16
CA VAL A 21 7.39 25.60 16.63
C VAL A 21 6.33 26.70 16.67
N LEU A 22 6.34 27.58 17.68
CA LEU A 22 5.47 28.76 17.77
C LEU A 22 5.92 29.91 16.82
N LEU A 23 7.22 30.06 16.58
CA LEU A 23 7.76 31.06 15.65
C LEU A 23 7.64 30.63 14.18
N ALA A 24 7.68 29.32 13.89
CA ALA A 24 7.39 28.78 12.56
C ALA A 24 5.89 28.82 12.20
N SER A 25 5.00 28.80 13.20
CA SER A 25 3.56 29.05 12.99
C SER A 25 3.23 30.54 12.90
N ALA A 26 4.00 31.41 13.57
CA ALA A 26 3.86 32.87 13.44
C ALA A 26 4.41 33.43 12.11
N SER A 27 5.45 32.84 11.52
CA SER A 27 6.01 33.32 10.24
C SER A 27 5.21 32.92 8.99
N LEU A 28 4.34 31.92 9.07
CA LEU A 28 3.31 31.62 8.05
C LEU A 28 2.04 32.47 8.19
N SER A 29 1.86 33.16 9.32
CA SER A 29 0.74 34.06 9.57
C SER A 29 0.98 35.48 9.03
N GLY A 30 2.24 35.85 8.74
CA GLY A 30 2.65 37.20 8.36
C GLY A 30 2.44 37.61 6.90
N ILE A 31 1.97 36.72 6.02
CA ILE A 31 1.70 37.03 4.60
C ILE A 31 0.18 37.01 4.28
N PHE A 32 -0.69 36.67 5.24
CA PHE A 32 -2.14 36.58 5.03
C PHE A 32 -2.94 37.71 5.70
N ALA A 33 -2.46 38.94 5.59
CA ALA A 33 -3.27 40.13 5.83
C ALA A 33 -3.75 40.69 4.48
N ALA A 34 -4.73 40.02 3.86
CA ALA A 34 -5.52 40.58 2.78
C ALA A 34 -6.97 40.17 2.99
N SER A 35 -7.80 41.19 3.22
CA SER A 35 -9.26 41.18 3.33
C SER A 35 -9.95 39.98 2.69
N THR A 36 -10.61 39.15 3.50
CA THR A 36 -11.64 38.23 3.02
C THR A 36 -12.78 39.04 2.41
N PRO A 37 -13.09 38.93 1.10
CA PRO A 37 -14.44 39.21 0.68
C PRO A 37 -15.29 38.08 1.28
N ALA A 38 -16.19 38.43 2.20
CA ALA A 38 -17.23 37.52 2.62
C ALA A 38 -17.99 37.08 1.36
N ALA A 39 -17.87 35.81 0.98
CA ALA A 39 -18.74 35.19 0.00
C ALA A 39 -20.12 34.97 0.65
N ALA A 40 -20.81 36.08 0.97
CA ALA A 40 -22.22 36.06 1.26
C ALA A 40 -22.93 35.74 -0.06
N GLN A 41 -23.52 34.55 -0.14
CA GLN A 41 -24.49 34.23 -1.18
C GLN A 41 -25.55 35.34 -1.15
N SER A 42 -25.60 36.15 -2.20
CA SER A 42 -26.29 37.44 -2.20
C SER A 42 -27.78 37.27 -1.92
N ALA A 43 -28.30 38.02 -0.94
CA ALA A 43 -29.74 38.04 -0.63
C ALA A 43 -30.54 38.40 -1.89
N ARG A 44 -31.43 37.51 -2.33
CA ARG A 44 -32.29 37.68 -3.50
C ARG A 44 -33.69 38.11 -3.07
N SER A 45 -34.40 38.81 -3.95
CA SER A 45 -35.80 39.18 -3.70
C SER A 45 -36.70 38.00 -4.06
N TYR A 46 -37.56 37.60 -3.13
CA TYR A 46 -38.59 36.59 -3.35
C TYR A 46 -39.96 37.24 -3.25
N ASP A 47 -40.89 36.77 -4.06
CA ASP A 47 -42.33 37.10 -3.99
C ASP A 47 -43.10 35.79 -4.22
N VAL A 48 -43.19 34.97 -3.17
CA VAL A 48 -43.93 33.71 -3.17
C VAL A 48 -45.22 33.92 -2.40
N ALA A 49 -46.36 33.65 -3.04
CA ALA A 49 -47.67 33.85 -2.44
C ALA A 49 -47.95 32.84 -1.31
N ALA A 50 -48.81 33.22 -0.36
CA ALA A 50 -49.36 32.27 0.59
C ALA A 50 -50.32 31.31 -0.13
N GLY A 51 -50.25 30.01 0.17
CA GLY A 51 -50.98 29.00 -0.58
C GLY A 51 -50.64 27.57 -0.15
N SER A 52 -50.81 26.62 -1.07
CA SER A 52 -50.37 25.25 -0.82
C SER A 52 -48.85 25.21 -0.64
N LEU A 53 -48.36 24.39 0.29
CA LEU A 53 -46.92 24.32 0.56
C LEU A 53 -46.16 23.77 -0.66
N ALA A 54 -46.77 22.87 -1.43
CA ALA A 54 -46.18 22.34 -2.66
C ALA A 54 -45.96 23.45 -3.70
N ASP A 55 -46.96 24.28 -3.94
CA ASP A 55 -46.86 25.39 -4.92
C ASP A 55 -45.84 26.43 -4.44
N ALA A 56 -45.86 26.78 -3.15
CA ALA A 56 -44.92 27.74 -2.58
C ALA A 56 -43.46 27.26 -2.63
N LEU A 57 -43.21 25.96 -2.45
CA LEU A 57 -41.87 25.37 -2.59
C LEU A 57 -41.42 25.33 -4.05
N ASN A 58 -42.32 25.04 -4.99
CA ASN A 58 -42.01 25.06 -6.42
C ASN A 58 -41.72 26.48 -6.93
N ASP A 59 -42.57 27.46 -6.59
CA ASP A 59 -42.36 28.87 -6.91
C ASP A 59 -41.04 29.39 -6.30
N PHE A 60 -40.72 28.96 -5.09
CA PHE A 60 -39.46 29.30 -4.46
C PHE A 60 -38.25 28.65 -5.16
N ALA A 61 -38.34 27.37 -5.52
CA ALA A 61 -37.28 26.69 -6.27
C ALA A 61 -37.00 27.41 -7.61
N GLU A 62 -38.06 27.84 -8.30
CA GLU A 62 -37.96 28.59 -9.56
C GLU A 62 -37.33 29.98 -9.36
N GLN A 63 -37.77 30.75 -8.36
CA GLN A 63 -37.23 32.09 -8.08
C GLN A 63 -35.81 32.07 -7.49
N SER A 64 -35.45 31.02 -6.75
CA SER A 64 -34.16 30.90 -6.06
C SER A 64 -33.11 30.18 -6.89
N GLY A 65 -33.51 29.34 -7.85
CA GLY A 65 -32.64 28.44 -8.59
C GLY A 65 -32.02 27.35 -7.70
N VAL A 66 -32.60 27.06 -6.53
CA VAL A 66 -32.19 25.94 -5.67
C VAL A 66 -33.03 24.72 -5.98
N GLU A 67 -32.43 23.55 -5.87
CA GLU A 67 -33.11 22.27 -6.04
C GLU A 67 -33.72 21.82 -4.70
N LEU A 68 -34.99 21.44 -4.70
CA LEU A 68 -35.69 20.95 -3.52
C LEU A 68 -36.00 19.47 -3.67
N VAL A 69 -35.60 18.66 -2.69
CA VAL A 69 -35.88 17.22 -2.66
C VAL A 69 -36.84 16.94 -1.50
N TYR A 70 -38.03 16.42 -1.79
CA TYR A 70 -39.00 16.05 -0.78
C TYR A 70 -40.00 15.01 -1.29
N ASP A 71 -40.56 14.21 -0.39
CA ASP A 71 -41.68 13.31 -0.69
C ASP A 71 -42.97 14.14 -0.81
N SER A 72 -43.75 13.94 -1.89
CA SER A 72 -44.99 14.67 -2.13
C SER A 72 -46.03 14.47 -1.01
N ALA A 73 -45.98 13.33 -0.32
CA ALA A 73 -46.82 13.05 0.84
C ALA A 73 -46.49 13.93 2.06
N LEU A 74 -45.27 14.50 2.15
CA LEU A 74 -44.89 15.38 3.26
C LEU A 74 -45.56 16.75 3.16
N VAL A 75 -45.74 17.27 1.95
CA VAL A 75 -46.26 18.61 1.69
C VAL A 75 -47.75 18.64 1.36
N ALA A 76 -48.34 17.48 1.03
CA ALA A 76 -49.77 17.34 0.73
C ALA A 76 -50.66 17.86 1.89
N GLY A 77 -51.58 18.77 1.57
CA GLY A 77 -52.52 19.34 2.55
C GLY A 77 -51.92 20.35 3.54
N ARG A 78 -50.64 20.71 3.42
CA ARG A 78 -50.00 21.76 4.23
C ARG A 78 -50.01 23.11 3.50
N THR A 79 -49.98 24.19 4.26
CA THR A 79 -49.99 25.56 3.73
C THR A 79 -48.72 26.32 4.11
N SER A 80 -48.32 27.25 3.25
CA SER A 80 -47.22 28.19 3.51
C SER A 80 -47.77 29.60 3.72
N GLY A 81 -47.14 30.36 4.62
CA GLY A 81 -47.43 31.79 4.81
C GLY A 81 -46.92 32.68 3.67
N GLY A 82 -46.21 32.11 2.68
CA GLY A 82 -45.56 32.87 1.62
C GLY A 82 -44.36 33.68 2.12
N ILE A 83 -43.65 34.34 1.21
CA ILE A 83 -42.55 35.23 1.56
C ILE A 83 -42.39 36.36 0.55
N LYS A 84 -42.19 37.58 1.04
CA LYS A 84 -41.95 38.76 0.23
C LYS A 84 -40.77 39.57 0.77
N GLY A 85 -39.81 39.88 -0.09
CA GLY A 85 -38.65 40.73 0.24
C GLY A 85 -37.30 40.04 0.03
N ARG A 86 -36.22 40.72 0.45
CA ARG A 86 -34.86 40.23 0.26
C ARG A 86 -34.45 39.25 1.35
N HIS A 87 -34.16 38.02 0.97
CA HIS A 87 -33.73 36.96 1.86
C HIS A 87 -32.58 36.15 1.27
N ASN A 88 -31.80 35.50 2.12
CA ASN A 88 -30.94 34.39 1.70
C ASN A 88 -31.85 33.17 1.41
N PRO A 89 -31.60 32.36 0.36
CA PRO A 89 -32.35 31.14 0.07
C PRO A 89 -32.67 30.26 1.30
N ALA A 90 -31.71 30.02 2.19
CA ALA A 90 -31.93 29.19 3.38
C ALA A 90 -32.93 29.82 4.36
N ALA A 91 -32.84 31.15 4.55
CA ALA A 91 -33.76 31.91 5.41
C ALA A 91 -35.16 32.02 4.78
N ALA A 92 -35.23 32.11 3.45
CA ALA A 92 -36.48 32.13 2.71
C ALA A 92 -37.23 30.79 2.81
N LEU A 93 -36.51 29.69 2.58
CA LEU A 93 -37.05 28.33 2.69
C LEU A 93 -37.53 28.03 4.12
N SER A 94 -36.77 28.43 5.13
CA SER A 94 -37.16 28.28 6.53
C SER A 94 -38.46 29.03 6.87
N ARG A 95 -38.69 30.21 6.28
CA ARG A 95 -39.95 30.96 6.43
C ARG A 95 -41.11 30.32 5.70
N LEU A 96 -40.88 29.78 4.50
CA LEU A 96 -41.90 29.08 3.74
C LEU A 96 -42.39 27.81 4.45
N LEU A 97 -41.50 27.15 5.21
CA LEU A 97 -41.79 25.96 6.00
C LEU A 97 -42.32 26.28 7.41
N ALA A 98 -42.28 27.54 7.85
CA ALA A 98 -42.73 27.92 9.18
C ALA A 98 -44.22 27.61 9.39
N GLY A 99 -44.56 26.96 10.50
CA GLY A 99 -45.93 26.54 10.81
C GLY A 99 -46.38 25.27 10.07
N SER A 100 -45.61 24.79 9.09
CA SER A 100 -45.93 23.55 8.37
C SER A 100 -45.53 22.29 9.14
N GLY A 101 -44.76 22.37 10.22
CA GLY A 101 -44.21 21.18 10.90
C GLY A 101 -43.19 20.41 10.06
N LEU A 102 -42.59 21.07 9.05
CA LEU A 102 -41.47 20.60 8.25
C LEU A 102 -40.26 21.53 8.44
N THR A 103 -39.06 21.02 8.16
CA THR A 103 -37.79 21.75 8.13
C THR A 103 -37.02 21.40 6.85
N ALA A 104 -35.98 22.16 6.52
CA ALA A 104 -35.12 21.88 5.37
C ALA A 104 -33.66 21.77 5.78
N ARG A 105 -32.99 20.72 5.29
CA ARG A 105 -31.55 20.50 5.45
C ARG A 105 -30.85 20.72 4.11
N ARG A 106 -29.78 21.52 4.10
CA ARG A 106 -28.95 21.71 2.91
C ARG A 106 -28.08 20.47 2.68
N THR A 107 -28.17 19.88 1.50
CA THR A 107 -27.41 18.67 1.11
C THR A 107 -26.26 18.97 0.17
N SER A 108 -26.31 20.09 -0.58
CA SER A 108 -25.23 20.56 -1.45
C SER A 108 -25.18 22.10 -1.49
N ALA A 109 -24.26 22.67 -2.28
CA ALA A 109 -24.19 24.11 -2.49
C ALA A 109 -25.48 24.72 -3.08
N ASN A 110 -26.37 23.94 -3.69
CA ASN A 110 -27.61 24.46 -4.28
C ASN A 110 -28.85 23.56 -4.09
N THR A 111 -28.76 22.48 -3.30
CA THR A 111 -29.85 21.51 -3.05
C THR A 111 -30.26 21.49 -1.57
N PHE A 112 -31.57 21.49 -1.30
CA PHE A 112 -32.17 21.36 0.04
C PHE A 112 -33.16 20.20 0.09
N THR A 113 -33.10 19.38 1.13
CA THR A 113 -34.05 18.29 1.39
C THR A 113 -35.06 18.74 2.45
N VAL A 114 -36.37 18.61 2.19
CA VAL A 114 -37.44 18.94 3.16
C VAL A 114 -37.85 17.69 3.93
N GLU A 115 -37.88 17.79 5.26
CA GLU A 115 -38.17 16.69 6.18
C GLU A 115 -39.08 17.14 7.33
N ARG A 116 -39.64 16.22 8.13
CA ARG A 116 -40.54 16.60 9.25
C ARG A 116 -39.76 17.29 10.37
N ALA A 117 -40.30 18.40 10.86
CA ALA A 117 -39.80 19.04 12.08
C ALA A 117 -40.28 18.23 13.30
N LEU A 118 -39.36 17.90 14.21
CA LEU A 118 -39.69 17.34 15.52
C LEU A 118 -40.39 18.44 16.34
N GLN A 119 -41.61 18.20 16.82
CA GLN A 119 -42.35 19.17 17.64
C GLN A 119 -41.72 19.28 19.03
N ALA A 120 -41.32 20.49 19.43
CA ALA A 120 -41.05 20.89 20.80
C ALA A 120 -42.15 21.86 21.28
N GLU A 121 -42.47 21.83 22.57
CA GLU A 121 -43.41 22.75 23.22
C GLU A 121 -42.98 24.23 23.08
N ALA A 122 -43.97 25.13 23.10
CA ALA A 122 -43.76 26.56 22.96
C ALA A 122 -42.93 27.13 24.14
N GLY A 123 -41.76 27.72 23.82
CA GLY A 123 -40.91 28.44 24.79
C GLY A 123 -39.44 28.04 24.80
N VAL A 124 -39.05 27.00 24.06
CA VAL A 124 -37.66 26.56 23.94
C VAL A 124 -37.07 27.02 22.61
N VAL A 125 -36.01 27.84 22.65
CA VAL A 125 -35.20 28.14 21.46
C VAL A 125 -34.33 26.91 21.18
N GLN A 126 -34.74 26.12 20.19
CA GLN A 126 -33.98 24.97 19.72
C GLN A 126 -33.02 25.44 18.62
N LEU A 127 -31.76 25.64 18.97
CA LEU A 127 -30.67 25.62 18.00
C LEU A 127 -30.61 24.22 17.40
N GLY A 128 -30.33 24.14 16.09
CA GLY A 128 -30.50 22.93 15.27
C GLY A 128 -30.06 21.65 15.99
N THR A 129 -30.92 20.64 15.96
CA THR A 129 -30.74 19.38 16.67
C THR A 129 -29.35 18.82 16.41
N LEU A 130 -28.54 18.75 17.46
CA LEU A 130 -27.45 17.79 17.51
C LEU A 130 -28.11 16.41 17.68
N ARG A 131 -28.54 15.84 16.55
CA ARG A 131 -29.02 14.47 16.49
C ARG A 131 -27.80 13.61 16.81
N VAL A 132 -27.79 13.03 18.00
CA VAL A 132 -26.87 11.92 18.29
C VAL A 132 -27.39 10.74 17.48
N GLU A 133 -26.85 10.64 16.28
CA GLU A 133 -27.02 9.53 15.37
C GLU A 133 -26.29 8.31 15.93
N GLY A 134 -26.87 7.72 16.97
CA GLY A 134 -26.65 6.34 17.31
C GLY A 134 -27.20 5.48 16.18
N ALA A 135 -26.32 4.98 15.31
CA ALA A 135 -26.65 4.03 14.24
C ALA A 135 -27.84 4.46 13.34
N SER A 136 -27.64 5.44 12.46
CA SER A 136 -28.66 5.86 11.48
C SER A 136 -28.24 5.61 10.04
N GLY A 137 -29.03 4.79 9.34
CA GLY A 137 -29.50 5.16 8.02
C GLY A 137 -30.94 5.64 8.19
N SER A 138 -31.26 6.89 7.79
CA SER A 138 -32.66 7.32 7.69
C SER A 138 -33.29 6.76 6.43
N ALA A 139 -34.49 6.21 6.56
CA ALA A 139 -35.41 6.06 5.45
C ALA A 139 -35.78 7.46 4.90
N GLY A 140 -35.26 7.78 3.71
CA GLY A 140 -35.52 9.03 2.98
C GLY A 140 -34.57 9.12 1.79
N GLY A 141 -35.09 8.98 0.57
CA GLY A 141 -34.32 8.71 -0.65
C GLY A 141 -33.31 9.78 -1.07
N GLY A 142 -32.26 9.32 -1.77
CA GLY A 142 -31.40 10.14 -2.62
C GLY A 142 -29.89 10.12 -2.29
N ASN A 143 -29.22 9.05 -2.76
CA ASN A 143 -27.86 9.00 -3.36
C ASN A 143 -26.97 7.84 -2.85
N GLY A 144 -26.74 6.87 -3.76
CA GLY A 144 -25.47 6.14 -3.90
C GLY A 144 -25.17 4.99 -2.93
N ASP A 145 -24.95 5.24 -1.66
CA ASP A 145 -24.07 4.38 -0.85
C ASP A 145 -24.74 3.29 0.01
N GLY A 146 -25.95 2.86 -0.36
CA GLY A 146 -26.70 1.85 0.39
C GLY A 146 -26.13 0.41 0.33
N ALA A 147 -25.15 0.13 -0.53
CA ALA A 147 -24.70 -1.22 -0.86
C ALA A 147 -23.50 -1.73 -0.04
N SER A 148 -22.74 -0.87 0.63
CA SER A 148 -21.45 -1.22 1.25
C SER A 148 -21.52 -1.51 2.76
N GLY A 149 -22.70 -1.81 3.30
CA GLY A 149 -22.90 -2.25 4.69
C GLY A 149 -22.42 -3.68 4.95
N GLY A 150 -21.14 -3.95 4.71
CA GLY A 150 -20.45 -5.16 5.15
C GLY A 150 -20.01 -5.08 6.62
N ASN A 151 -19.71 -6.25 7.18
CA ASN A 151 -19.19 -6.50 8.52
C ASN A 151 -17.81 -5.84 8.75
N GLY A 152 -17.78 -4.52 8.91
CA GLY A 152 -16.53 -3.75 9.04
C GLY A 152 -16.65 -2.24 8.87
N ARG A 153 -17.86 -1.67 8.82
CA ARG A 153 -18.03 -0.21 8.95
C ARG A 153 -18.20 0.16 10.41
N VAL A 154 -17.58 1.27 10.80
CA VAL A 154 -17.88 1.94 12.08
C VAL A 154 -19.38 2.17 12.16
N ALA A 155 -20.01 1.77 13.26
CA ALA A 155 -21.45 1.95 13.43
C ALA A 155 -21.85 3.42 13.27
N GLY A 156 -22.78 3.71 12.35
CA GLY A 156 -23.24 5.06 12.06
C GLY A 156 -22.35 5.88 11.13
N TRP A 157 -21.32 5.29 10.51
CA TRP A 157 -20.46 6.00 9.56
C TRP A 157 -21.24 6.44 8.31
N ASP A 158 -21.25 7.75 8.08
CA ASP A 158 -21.98 8.45 7.02
C ASP A 158 -21.12 8.71 5.77
N GLY A 159 -19.97 8.06 5.66
CA GLY A 159 -18.99 8.32 4.59
C GLY A 159 -18.04 9.46 4.89
N THR A 160 -18.22 10.18 6.01
CA THR A 160 -17.38 11.33 6.36
C THR A 160 -16.42 11.02 7.53
N ALA A 161 -15.36 11.81 7.68
CA ALA A 161 -14.52 11.71 8.87
C ALA A 161 -15.20 12.23 10.16
N GLY A 162 -16.32 12.97 10.03
CA GLY A 162 -17.01 13.61 11.15
C GLY A 162 -17.62 12.61 12.13
N THR A 163 -18.06 11.45 11.63
CA THR A 163 -18.66 10.38 12.43
C THR A 163 -17.70 9.77 13.45
N VAL A 164 -16.37 9.86 13.22
CA VAL A 164 -15.38 9.50 14.24
C VAL A 164 -15.61 10.28 15.53
N TYR A 165 -16.04 11.54 15.48
CA TYR A 165 -16.24 12.41 16.64
C TYR A 165 -17.65 12.35 17.24
N SER A 166 -18.50 11.43 16.76
CA SER A 166 -19.83 11.17 17.32
C SER A 166 -20.08 9.69 17.65
N THR A 167 -19.16 8.78 17.29
CA THR A 167 -19.20 7.37 17.70
C THR A 167 -18.56 7.18 19.09
N PRO A 168 -19.29 6.63 20.08
CA PRO A 168 -18.71 6.25 21.38
C PRO A 168 -17.60 5.21 21.22
N GLY A 169 -16.48 5.39 21.93
CA GLY A 169 -15.32 4.51 21.84
C GLY A 169 -14.24 4.98 20.86
N SER A 170 -13.16 4.20 20.79
CA SER A 170 -11.95 4.55 20.05
C SER A 170 -11.95 4.00 18.62
N VAL A 171 -12.17 4.90 17.68
CA VAL A 171 -12.34 4.58 16.26
C VAL A 171 -11.51 5.55 15.40
N SER A 172 -11.07 5.10 14.24
CA SER A 172 -10.46 5.95 13.22
C SER A 172 -10.92 5.55 11.83
N VAL A 173 -11.03 6.51 10.92
CA VAL A 173 -11.38 6.29 9.52
C VAL A 173 -10.38 7.01 8.64
N ILE A 174 -9.91 6.34 7.61
CA ILE A 174 -9.06 6.91 6.55
C ILE A 174 -9.91 6.93 5.28
N THR A 175 -10.22 8.13 4.79
CA THR A 175 -11.09 8.35 3.63
C THR A 175 -10.32 8.26 2.31
N ARG A 176 -11.03 8.15 1.19
CA ARG A 176 -10.42 8.10 -0.14
C ARG A 176 -9.56 9.33 -0.42
N GLU A 177 -10.04 10.51 -0.03
CA GLU A 177 -9.31 11.78 -0.20
C GLU A 177 -7.97 11.75 0.52
N THR A 178 -7.92 11.13 1.72
CA THR A 178 -6.69 10.98 2.49
C THR A 178 -5.73 9.99 1.81
N LEU A 179 -6.25 8.87 1.29
CA LEU A 179 -5.47 7.88 0.54
C LEU A 179 -4.87 8.47 -0.74
N GLU A 180 -5.61 9.33 -1.43
CA GLU A 180 -5.15 10.01 -2.65
C GLU A 180 -4.15 11.12 -2.36
N ALA A 181 -4.36 11.88 -1.28
CA ALA A 181 -3.43 12.93 -0.86
C ALA A 181 -2.07 12.35 -0.39
N TYR A 182 -2.07 11.15 0.21
CA TYR A 182 -0.87 10.52 0.78
C TYR A 182 -0.70 9.06 0.32
N PRO A 183 -0.36 8.82 -0.97
CA PRO A 183 -0.39 7.49 -1.58
C PRO A 183 0.66 6.48 -1.06
N GLY A 184 1.66 6.89 -0.26
CA GLY A 184 2.57 6.00 0.48
C GLY A 184 3.54 5.15 -0.36
N GLN A 185 4.73 4.79 0.15
CA GLN A 185 5.73 3.95 -0.57
C GLN A 185 5.36 2.48 -0.57
N SER A 186 4.83 1.98 0.53
CA SER A 186 4.28 0.64 0.67
C SER A 186 2.80 0.71 1.08
N PRO A 187 2.03 -0.37 0.93
CA PRO A 187 0.65 -0.42 1.43
C PRO A 187 0.52 -0.04 2.90
N ALA A 188 1.52 -0.35 3.73
CA ALA A 188 1.59 0.01 5.16
C ALA A 188 1.49 1.53 5.43
N ASP A 189 1.93 2.36 4.48
CA ASP A 189 1.87 3.82 4.63
C ASP A 189 0.46 4.38 4.55
N MET A 190 -0.51 3.61 4.08
CA MET A 190 -1.94 3.94 4.16
C MET A 190 -2.39 4.21 5.59
N LEU A 191 -1.84 3.47 6.56
CA LEU A 191 -2.18 3.62 7.98
C LEU A 191 -1.39 4.76 8.65
N ARG A 192 -0.45 5.41 7.94
CA ARG A 192 0.39 6.48 8.47
C ARG A 192 -0.48 7.72 8.74
N GLY A 193 -0.74 7.99 10.02
CA GLY A 193 -1.60 9.10 10.46
C GLY A 193 -2.81 8.64 11.27
N ALA A 194 -3.14 7.33 11.26
CA ALA A 194 -4.11 6.79 12.20
C ALA A 194 -3.54 6.83 13.63
N THR A 195 -4.22 7.55 14.53
CA THR A 195 -3.85 7.62 15.96
C THR A 195 -3.83 6.21 16.56
N GLY A 196 -2.79 5.85 17.31
CA GLY A 196 -2.73 4.55 18.01
C GLY A 196 -2.51 3.31 17.14
N VAL A 197 -2.24 3.50 15.85
CA VAL A 197 -2.09 2.41 14.87
C VAL A 197 -0.73 2.53 14.17
N ILE A 198 0.00 1.42 14.09
CA ILE A 198 1.29 1.34 13.39
C ILE A 198 1.32 0.01 12.63
N SER A 199 1.79 -0.01 11.39
CA SER A 199 2.13 -1.27 10.73
C SER A 199 3.58 -1.63 11.03
N GLY A 200 3.81 -2.78 11.64
CA GLY A 200 5.13 -3.41 11.71
C GLY A 200 5.63 -3.85 10.34
N GLU A 201 6.94 -4.10 10.25
CA GLU A 201 7.62 -4.63 9.05
C GLU A 201 7.33 -3.91 7.70
N ALA A 202 6.94 -2.64 7.74
CA ALA A 202 6.36 -1.88 6.62
C ALA A 202 7.21 -1.74 5.34
N ARG A 203 8.49 -2.15 5.38
CA ARG A 203 9.47 -1.99 4.29
C ARG A 203 9.91 -3.29 3.64
N THR A 204 9.30 -4.40 4.03
CA THR A 204 9.53 -5.70 3.42
C THR A 204 8.20 -6.31 3.01
N SER A 205 8.21 -7.20 2.02
CA SER A 205 7.08 -8.03 1.59
C SER A 205 5.84 -7.40 0.98
N GLY A 206 5.69 -6.07 1.00
CA GLY A 206 4.49 -5.40 0.47
C GLY A 206 3.20 -5.69 1.25
N GLY A 207 3.29 -6.35 2.41
CA GLY A 207 2.14 -6.68 3.26
C GLY A 207 1.96 -5.71 4.44
N LEU A 208 0.81 -5.77 5.08
CA LEU A 208 0.45 -5.04 6.30
C LEU A 208 0.57 -5.94 7.52
N ASP A 209 1.24 -5.50 8.58
CA ASP A 209 1.24 -6.18 9.90
C ASP A 209 0.82 -5.18 10.97
N VAL A 210 -0.48 -5.11 11.24
CA VAL A 210 -1.07 -4.02 12.02
C VAL A 210 -0.88 -4.23 13.53
N ASN A 211 -0.42 -3.19 14.21
CA ASN A 211 -0.43 -3.05 15.66
C ASN A 211 -1.46 -2.01 16.09
N ILE A 212 -2.31 -2.39 17.04
CA ILE A 212 -3.22 -1.48 17.73
C ILE A 212 -2.98 -1.64 19.23
N ARG A 213 -2.68 -0.54 19.93
CA ARG A 213 -2.52 -0.52 21.39
C ARG A 213 -1.48 -1.49 21.95
N GLY A 214 -0.45 -1.82 21.17
CA GLY A 214 0.61 -2.77 21.55
C GLY A 214 0.32 -4.23 21.18
N LEU A 215 -0.85 -4.51 20.62
CA LEU A 215 -1.26 -5.84 20.18
C LEU A 215 -1.04 -5.98 18.67
N GLN A 216 -0.28 -6.98 18.26
CA GLN A 216 0.10 -7.29 16.88
C GLN A 216 0.29 -8.79 16.72
N GLY A 217 0.23 -9.26 15.47
CA GLY A 217 0.58 -10.63 15.11
C GLY A 217 -0.50 -11.65 15.47
N GLN A 218 -0.39 -12.83 14.85
CA GLN A 218 -1.13 -14.04 15.20
C GLN A 218 -2.67 -13.87 15.31
N GLY A 219 -3.25 -12.93 14.56
CA GLY A 219 -4.69 -12.68 14.57
C GLY A 219 -5.21 -11.82 15.72
N ARG A 220 -4.34 -11.18 16.54
CA ARG A 220 -4.79 -10.22 17.58
C ARG A 220 -5.42 -8.95 17.00
N VAL A 221 -5.02 -8.56 15.79
CA VAL A 221 -5.63 -7.49 14.98
C VAL A 221 -5.96 -8.05 13.59
N PRO A 222 -7.17 -8.59 13.37
CA PRO A 222 -7.61 -9.03 12.06
C PRO A 222 -7.78 -7.86 11.08
N VAL A 223 -7.39 -8.10 9.82
CA VAL A 223 -7.59 -7.19 8.69
C VAL A 223 -8.53 -7.84 7.67
N THR A 224 -9.61 -7.14 7.32
CA THR A 224 -10.60 -7.62 6.34
C THR A 224 -10.72 -6.70 5.13
N VAL A 225 -10.94 -7.26 3.94
CA VAL A 225 -11.31 -6.52 2.72
C VAL A 225 -12.68 -6.99 2.26
N ASP A 226 -13.65 -6.06 2.22
CA ASP A 226 -15.08 -6.32 2.01
C ASP A 226 -15.63 -7.45 2.91
N GLY A 227 -15.15 -7.54 4.15
CA GLY A 227 -15.55 -8.56 5.13
C GLY A 227 -14.82 -9.90 5.02
N ALA A 228 -13.92 -10.09 4.07
CA ALA A 228 -13.10 -11.31 3.95
C ALA A 228 -11.73 -11.14 4.63
N ILE A 229 -11.27 -12.17 5.34
CA ILE A 229 -9.93 -12.19 5.95
C ILE A 229 -8.90 -12.58 4.89
N ASN A 230 -7.90 -11.71 4.70
CA ASN A 230 -6.92 -11.82 3.62
C ASN A 230 -5.48 -11.70 4.16
N GLY A 231 -5.09 -12.59 5.07
CA GLY A 231 -3.73 -12.56 5.61
C GLY A 231 -3.16 -13.91 6.02
N THR A 232 -1.87 -13.92 6.26
CA THR A 232 -1.11 -15.08 6.69
C THR A 232 -0.01 -14.67 7.66
N THR A 233 0.27 -15.52 8.66
CA THR A 233 1.41 -15.30 9.56
C THR A 233 2.65 -16.00 9.03
N VAL A 234 3.73 -15.25 8.76
CA VAL A 234 5.00 -15.71 8.20
C VAL A 234 6.04 -15.84 9.30
N TYR A 235 6.79 -16.94 9.31
CA TYR A 235 7.98 -17.04 10.14
C TYR A 235 9.11 -16.21 9.55
N ARG A 236 9.66 -15.26 10.32
CA ARG A 236 10.71 -14.34 9.88
C ARG A 236 12.05 -14.61 10.57
N GLY A 237 12.24 -15.87 10.95
CA GLY A 237 13.39 -16.29 11.72
C GLY A 237 13.26 -16.05 13.21
N TYR A 238 14.41 -16.09 13.88
CA TYR A 238 14.45 -15.90 15.32
C TYR A 238 13.97 -14.51 15.75
N GLN A 239 14.11 -13.51 14.86
CA GLN A 239 13.72 -12.11 15.07
C GLN A 239 12.21 -11.85 15.12
N GLY A 240 11.35 -12.78 14.67
CA GLY A 240 9.93 -12.49 14.64
C GLY A 240 9.06 -13.41 13.80
N THR A 241 7.76 -13.11 13.84
CA THR A 241 6.82 -13.42 12.77
C THR A 241 6.18 -12.15 12.25
N SER A 242 5.62 -12.20 11.05
CA SER A 242 4.92 -11.08 10.42
C SER A 242 3.53 -11.53 10.00
N ASN A 243 2.48 -10.87 10.46
CA ASN A 243 1.11 -11.19 10.08
C ASN A 243 0.68 -10.35 8.88
N ARG A 244 0.92 -10.86 7.67
CA ARG A 244 0.80 -10.11 6.42
C ARG A 244 -0.61 -10.14 5.87
N SER A 245 -1.20 -8.98 5.70
CA SER A 245 -2.36 -8.77 4.84
C SER A 245 -1.98 -8.02 3.58
N PHE A 246 -2.38 -8.54 2.42
CA PHE A 246 -2.03 -7.98 1.12
C PHE A 246 -3.22 -7.20 0.55
N VAL A 247 -2.95 -5.96 0.14
CA VAL A 247 -3.97 -5.05 -0.39
C VAL A 247 -3.35 -4.08 -1.38
N ASP A 248 -4.09 -3.75 -2.43
CA ASP A 248 -3.77 -2.64 -3.32
C ASP A 248 -4.52 -1.38 -2.86
N PRO A 249 -3.82 -0.34 -2.34
CA PRO A 249 -4.45 0.89 -1.90
C PRO A 249 -5.23 1.63 -3.00
N ASP A 250 -4.96 1.39 -4.28
CA ASP A 250 -5.66 2.10 -5.36
C ASP A 250 -7.11 1.62 -5.56
N PHE A 251 -7.42 0.39 -5.12
CA PHE A 251 -8.76 -0.19 -5.10
C PHE A 251 -9.49 -0.02 -3.78
N ILE A 252 -8.89 0.65 -2.80
CA ILE A 252 -9.55 0.94 -1.53
C ILE A 252 -10.29 2.29 -1.61
N SER A 253 -11.58 2.25 -1.29
CA SER A 253 -12.42 3.44 -1.08
C SER A 253 -12.13 4.04 0.30
N HIS A 254 -12.16 3.23 1.36
CA HIS A 254 -11.89 3.69 2.73
C HIS A 254 -11.39 2.56 3.63
N VAL A 255 -10.77 2.96 4.75
CA VAL A 255 -10.32 2.08 5.83
C VAL A 255 -10.98 2.51 7.14
N ALA A 256 -11.67 1.59 7.80
CA ALA A 256 -12.22 1.73 9.14
C ALA A 256 -11.34 0.97 10.14
N ILE A 257 -11.06 1.58 11.28
CA ILE A 257 -10.25 1.01 12.35
C ILE A 257 -11.00 1.12 13.66
N GLU A 258 -11.36 -0.03 14.22
CA GLU A 258 -11.91 -0.16 15.57
C GLU A 258 -10.77 -0.55 16.52
N LYS A 259 -10.61 0.18 17.62
CA LYS A 259 -9.53 -0.07 18.59
C LYS A 259 -10.12 -0.70 19.85
N GLY A 260 -9.50 -1.80 20.30
CA GLY A 260 -10.06 -2.61 21.37
C GLY A 260 -11.22 -3.50 20.91
N LEU A 261 -11.86 -4.17 21.87
CA LEU A 261 -12.81 -5.25 21.60
C LEU A 261 -14.12 -4.78 20.94
N SER A 262 -14.63 -5.56 19.98
CA SER A 262 -15.94 -5.34 19.34
C SER A 262 -16.82 -6.59 19.50
N MET A 263 -18.02 -6.43 20.05
CA MET A 263 -18.96 -7.54 20.31
C MET A 263 -20.04 -7.70 19.25
N GLY A 264 -20.32 -6.63 18.48
CA GLY A 264 -21.37 -6.59 17.46
C GLY A 264 -20.92 -6.97 16.05
N ASN A 265 -19.62 -7.13 15.79
CA ASN A 265 -19.11 -7.52 14.46
C ASN A 265 -18.84 -9.03 14.37
N PRO A 266 -19.03 -9.71 13.23
CA PRO A 266 -18.74 -11.14 13.14
C PRO A 266 -17.24 -11.48 13.10
N ILE A 267 -16.36 -10.47 13.08
CA ILE A 267 -14.90 -10.64 13.18
C ILE A 267 -14.56 -11.04 14.62
N ALA A 268 -14.21 -12.31 14.77
CA ALA A 268 -14.01 -12.95 16.05
C ALA A 268 -12.50 -13.01 16.42
N GLY A 269 -12.16 -12.92 17.71
CA GLY A 269 -10.77 -13.07 18.19
C GLY A 269 -9.85 -11.83 18.07
N GLY A 270 -10.34 -10.70 17.56
CA GLY A 270 -9.57 -9.45 17.43
C GLY A 270 -9.40 -8.72 18.75
N ILE A 271 -8.59 -9.26 19.66
CA ILE A 271 -8.44 -8.71 21.02
C ILE A 271 -7.84 -7.30 21.09
N GLY A 272 -7.08 -6.88 20.06
CA GLY A 272 -6.59 -5.51 19.92
C GLY A 272 -7.50 -4.56 19.14
N GLY A 273 -8.57 -5.07 18.54
CA GLY A 273 -9.41 -4.37 17.58
C GLY A 273 -9.27 -4.95 16.17
N SER A 274 -9.77 -4.21 15.17
CA SER A 274 -9.84 -4.69 13.79
C SER A 274 -9.66 -3.57 12.78
N VAL A 275 -9.13 -3.94 11.62
CA VAL A 275 -9.05 -3.05 10.44
C VAL A 275 -9.94 -3.61 9.33
N SER A 276 -10.82 -2.78 8.82
CA SER A 276 -11.75 -3.15 7.76
C SER A 276 -11.61 -2.20 6.58
N MET A 277 -11.39 -2.77 5.40
CA MET A 277 -11.17 -2.03 4.16
C MET A 277 -12.31 -2.33 3.20
N THR A 278 -12.78 -1.29 2.51
CA THR A 278 -13.85 -1.42 1.51
C THR A 278 -13.31 -1.07 0.14
N THR A 279 -13.60 -1.92 -0.85
CA THR A 279 -13.19 -1.70 -2.24
C THR A 279 -14.08 -0.69 -2.95
N LEU A 280 -13.58 -0.13 -4.07
CA LEU A 280 -14.30 0.82 -4.92
C LEU A 280 -15.69 0.30 -5.32
N SER A 281 -16.62 1.23 -5.38
CA SER A 281 -17.99 1.10 -5.87
C SER A 281 -18.19 1.91 -7.15
N ALA A 282 -19.36 1.78 -7.78
CA ALA A 282 -19.65 2.57 -8.98
C ALA A 282 -19.70 4.08 -8.69
N ASP A 283 -20.13 4.48 -7.49
CA ASP A 283 -20.20 5.88 -7.06
C ASP A 283 -18.82 6.54 -6.89
N ASP A 284 -17.78 5.76 -6.61
CA ASP A 284 -16.41 6.28 -6.54
C ASP A 284 -15.86 6.69 -7.93
N ILE A 285 -16.47 6.17 -9.00
CA ILE A 285 -15.94 6.20 -10.38
C ILE A 285 -16.83 6.99 -11.34
N VAL A 286 -18.15 6.79 -11.29
CA VAL A 286 -19.11 7.43 -12.20
C VAL A 286 -19.33 8.88 -11.78
N PRO A 287 -19.05 9.88 -12.64
CA PRO A 287 -19.29 11.28 -12.30
C PRO A 287 -20.76 11.56 -11.98
N GLU A 288 -21.00 12.64 -11.25
CA GLU A 288 -22.36 13.04 -10.88
C GLU A 288 -23.24 13.29 -12.11
N GLY A 289 -24.47 12.76 -12.10
CA GLY A 289 -25.40 12.85 -13.23
C GLY A 289 -25.11 11.90 -14.40
N GLU A 290 -24.13 11.02 -14.29
CA GLU A 290 -23.74 10.04 -15.31
C GLU A 290 -24.14 8.60 -14.91
N THR A 291 -24.22 7.72 -15.91
CA THR A 291 -24.50 6.27 -15.70
C THR A 291 -23.31 5.38 -16.01
N VAL A 292 -22.28 5.91 -16.67
CA VAL A 292 -21.05 5.18 -16.99
C VAL A 292 -19.87 6.05 -16.64
N GLY A 293 -18.83 5.43 -16.07
CA GLY A 293 -17.62 6.07 -15.59
C GLY A 293 -16.38 5.30 -15.98
N LEU A 294 -15.30 6.02 -16.31
CA LEU A 294 -13.97 5.44 -16.45
C LEU A 294 -12.98 6.26 -15.62
N ARG A 295 -12.28 5.61 -14.69
CA ARG A 295 -11.14 6.20 -13.98
C ARG A 295 -9.84 5.68 -14.56
N ILE A 296 -8.97 6.60 -14.95
CA ILE A 296 -7.61 6.31 -15.38
C ILE A 296 -6.67 6.99 -14.40
N LYS A 297 -5.69 6.26 -13.88
CA LYS A 297 -4.63 6.82 -13.05
C LYS A 297 -3.28 6.37 -13.57
N ALA A 298 -2.34 7.31 -13.63
CA ALA A 298 -0.95 7.01 -13.97
C ALA A 298 -0.05 7.86 -13.08
N SER A 299 1.01 7.26 -12.53
CA SER A 299 1.95 7.96 -11.66
C SER A 299 3.37 7.47 -11.87
N LEU A 300 4.30 8.40 -11.71
CA LEU A 300 5.73 8.17 -11.73
C LEU A 300 6.32 8.56 -10.38
N SER A 301 7.36 7.83 -9.97
CA SER A 301 8.10 8.06 -8.73
C SER A 301 9.59 7.90 -8.97
N ASN A 302 10.40 8.53 -8.11
CA ASN A 302 11.85 8.40 -8.10
C ASN A 302 12.34 7.67 -6.83
N ASN A 303 13.63 7.80 -6.51
CA ASN A 303 14.25 7.27 -5.29
C ASN A 303 14.29 5.74 -5.22
N SER A 304 14.34 5.06 -6.37
CA SER A 304 14.55 3.62 -6.44
C SER A 304 15.53 3.23 -7.55
N THR A 305 16.26 2.15 -7.37
CA THR A 305 17.07 1.52 -8.42
C THR A 305 16.57 0.10 -8.67
N GLU A 306 16.58 -0.33 -9.92
CA GLU A 306 16.19 -1.69 -10.25
C GLU A 306 17.16 -2.68 -9.60
N PRO A 307 16.69 -3.75 -8.93
CA PRO A 307 17.61 -4.64 -8.23
C PRO A 307 18.57 -5.33 -9.22
N GLY A 308 19.88 -5.23 -8.95
CA GLY A 308 20.92 -5.96 -9.66
C GLY A 308 21.10 -7.40 -9.15
N SER A 309 21.51 -8.33 -10.01
CA SER A 309 21.90 -9.68 -9.58
C SER A 309 23.25 -9.69 -8.87
N ASN A 310 23.42 -10.57 -7.88
CA ASN A 310 24.68 -10.83 -7.13
C ASN A 310 25.26 -9.62 -6.36
N MET A 311 24.39 -8.70 -5.90
CA MET A 311 24.83 -7.61 -5.03
C MET A 311 24.97 -8.08 -3.58
N THR A 312 26.07 -7.70 -2.94
CA THR A 312 26.35 -7.99 -1.54
C THR A 312 26.72 -6.70 -0.83
N ARG A 313 26.15 -6.48 0.36
CA ARG A 313 26.45 -5.33 1.21
C ARG A 313 26.79 -5.75 2.63
N SER A 314 27.96 -5.35 3.12
CA SER A 314 28.40 -5.53 4.51
C SER A 314 29.14 -4.27 4.98
N LEU A 315 28.99 -3.86 6.25
CA LEU A 315 29.74 -2.71 6.81
C LEU A 315 31.18 -3.08 7.21
N LEU A 316 31.48 -4.38 7.37
CA LEU A 316 32.76 -4.85 7.95
C LEU A 316 33.59 -5.74 7.02
N ALA A 317 32.99 -6.37 6.00
CA ALA A 317 33.74 -7.16 5.03
C ALA A 317 34.22 -6.23 3.90
N PRO A 318 35.54 -6.15 3.60
CA PRO A 318 36.05 -5.34 2.50
C PRO A 318 36.43 -6.14 1.24
N SER A 319 36.52 -7.48 1.32
CA SER A 319 36.93 -8.29 0.17
C SER A 319 36.34 -9.69 0.23
N SER A 320 36.02 -10.27 -0.94
CA SER A 320 36.06 -11.72 -1.10
C SER A 320 37.52 -12.19 -0.96
N TYR A 321 37.74 -13.50 -0.89
CA TYR A 321 39.07 -14.12 -0.68
C TYR A 321 40.14 -13.68 -1.72
N ASN A 322 39.74 -13.03 -2.81
CA ASN A 322 40.58 -12.66 -3.96
C ASN A 322 40.89 -11.15 -4.08
N GLY A 323 40.67 -10.35 -3.04
CA GLY A 323 41.14 -8.95 -3.01
C GLY A 323 40.32 -7.94 -3.84
N ASP A 324 39.19 -8.35 -4.42
CA ASP A 324 38.25 -7.40 -5.01
C ASP A 324 37.56 -6.59 -3.91
N THR A 325 37.51 -5.26 -4.07
CA THR A 325 36.57 -4.43 -3.34
C THR A 325 35.18 -4.99 -3.59
N LEU A 326 34.50 -5.47 -2.54
CA LEU A 326 33.08 -5.82 -2.64
C LEU A 326 32.37 -4.70 -3.39
N ALA A 327 31.42 -5.04 -4.26
CA ALA A 327 30.60 -4.11 -5.04
C ALA A 327 29.77 -3.08 -4.20
N ALA A 328 30.12 -2.93 -2.93
CA ALA A 328 29.45 -2.33 -1.78
C ALA A 328 29.21 -0.82 -1.85
N THR A 329 29.43 -0.14 -2.98
CA THR A 329 29.05 1.28 -3.12
C THR A 329 28.67 1.67 -4.55
N ARG A 330 28.07 0.77 -5.35
CA ARG A 330 27.82 1.11 -6.76
C ARG A 330 26.93 2.34 -6.95
N GLU A 331 25.96 2.65 -6.09
CA GLU A 331 25.08 3.81 -6.33
C GLU A 331 24.62 4.54 -5.05
N ARG A 332 25.51 5.34 -4.44
CA ARG A 332 25.05 6.51 -3.64
C ARG A 332 24.41 7.59 -4.53
N ASN A 333 24.64 7.49 -5.84
CA ASN A 333 24.06 8.38 -6.83
C ASN A 333 22.60 8.01 -7.04
N ARG A 334 21.75 8.55 -6.17
CA ARG A 334 20.31 8.44 -6.36
C ARG A 334 19.93 8.97 -7.75
N PRO A 335 18.94 8.34 -8.41
CA PRO A 335 18.37 8.88 -9.64
C PRO A 335 17.97 10.33 -9.45
N GLY A 336 18.24 11.16 -10.47
CA GLY A 336 17.88 12.57 -10.46
C GLY A 336 16.37 12.77 -10.30
N PHE A 337 15.96 13.95 -9.84
CA PHE A 337 14.55 14.24 -9.53
C PHE A 337 13.60 13.99 -10.72
N PHE A 338 14.06 14.25 -11.95
CA PHE A 338 13.31 14.06 -13.20
C PHE A 338 13.57 12.71 -13.89
N SER A 339 14.25 11.78 -13.22
CA SER A 339 14.53 10.43 -13.71
C SER A 339 13.56 9.44 -13.03
N PRO A 340 12.41 9.12 -13.63
CA PRO A 340 11.46 8.21 -13.03
C PRO A 340 12.03 6.79 -12.98
N THR A 341 11.90 6.16 -11.82
CA THR A 341 12.45 4.82 -11.53
C THR A 341 11.43 3.83 -11.00
N GLY A 342 10.26 4.31 -10.60
CA GLY A 342 9.08 3.51 -10.30
C GLY A 342 7.84 4.15 -10.91
N GLY A 343 6.76 3.37 -11.00
CA GLY A 343 5.50 3.86 -11.51
C GLY A 343 4.33 2.97 -11.13
N ALA A 344 3.13 3.52 -11.19
CA ALA A 344 1.89 2.78 -10.99
C ALA A 344 0.83 3.29 -11.95
N GLY A 345 -0.05 2.40 -12.40
CA GLY A 345 -1.19 2.75 -13.23
C GLY A 345 -2.42 1.94 -12.88
N SER A 346 -3.60 2.51 -13.08
CA SER A 346 -4.86 1.79 -12.96
C SER A 346 -5.90 2.28 -13.96
N LEU A 347 -6.76 1.35 -14.35
CA LEU A 347 -7.92 1.57 -15.20
C LEU A 347 -9.12 0.94 -14.50
N VAL A 348 -10.14 1.75 -14.19
CA VAL A 348 -11.37 1.28 -13.52
C VAL A 348 -12.58 1.73 -14.32
N PHE A 349 -13.29 0.78 -14.89
CA PHE A 349 -14.59 0.99 -15.50
C PHE A 349 -15.69 0.81 -14.45
N ALA A 350 -16.70 1.66 -14.49
CA ALA A 350 -17.92 1.48 -13.72
C ALA A 350 -19.16 1.82 -14.53
N ARG A 351 -20.26 1.14 -14.22
CA ARG A 351 -21.60 1.44 -14.75
C ARG A 351 -22.59 1.41 -13.60
N LYS A 352 -23.43 2.44 -13.54
CA LYS A 352 -24.61 2.51 -12.69
C LYS A 352 -25.86 2.13 -13.47
N GLY A 353 -26.77 1.43 -12.82
CA GLY A 353 -28.07 1.10 -13.38
C GLY A 353 -29.11 0.92 -12.30
N ASP A 354 -30.38 0.91 -12.71
CA ASP A 354 -31.49 0.77 -11.75
C ASP A 354 -31.47 -0.57 -11.02
N PHE A 355 -31.04 -1.63 -11.70
CA PHE A 355 -31.00 -3.00 -11.18
C PHE A 355 -29.57 -3.53 -10.93
N VAL A 356 -28.57 -3.11 -11.71
CA VAL A 356 -27.18 -3.59 -11.57
C VAL A 356 -26.20 -2.43 -11.67
N ASP A 357 -25.28 -2.37 -10.72
CA ASP A 357 -24.03 -1.64 -10.87
C ASP A 357 -22.86 -2.60 -11.12
N LEU A 358 -21.93 -2.20 -11.98
CA LEU A 358 -20.74 -2.97 -12.32
C LEU A 358 -19.49 -2.13 -12.07
N VAL A 359 -18.45 -2.76 -11.54
CA VAL A 359 -17.10 -2.20 -11.45
C VAL A 359 -16.11 -3.25 -11.94
N ALA A 360 -15.20 -2.85 -12.83
CA ALA A 360 -14.10 -3.67 -13.31
C ALA A 360 -12.81 -2.83 -13.32
N GLY A 361 -11.79 -3.28 -12.61
CA GLY A 361 -10.54 -2.56 -12.44
C GLY A 361 -9.33 -3.45 -12.64
N TYR A 362 -8.28 -2.88 -13.24
CA TYR A 362 -6.93 -3.44 -13.27
C TYR A 362 -5.94 -2.38 -12.81
N SER A 363 -4.99 -2.77 -11.96
CA SER A 363 -3.90 -1.92 -11.49
C SER A 363 -2.58 -2.67 -11.55
N PHE A 364 -1.50 -1.91 -11.76
CA PHE A 364 -0.14 -2.39 -11.65
C PHE A 364 0.73 -1.35 -10.93
N ARG A 365 1.75 -1.82 -10.20
CA ARG A 365 2.72 -1.00 -9.49
C ARG A 365 4.10 -1.63 -9.56
N ARG A 366 5.09 -0.86 -9.99
CA ARG A 366 6.48 -1.28 -10.09
C ARG A 366 7.39 -0.29 -9.39
N THR A 367 8.20 -0.75 -8.47
CA THR A 367 9.19 0.05 -7.76
C THR A 367 10.44 -0.80 -7.52
N GLY A 368 11.61 -0.23 -7.82
CA GLY A 368 12.89 -0.88 -7.54
C GLY A 368 13.23 -0.88 -6.05
N ASN A 369 14.44 -1.29 -5.70
CA ASN A 369 14.99 -1.09 -4.36
C ASN A 369 15.06 0.41 -4.06
N TYR A 370 14.48 0.85 -2.95
CA TYR A 370 14.51 2.28 -2.61
C TYR A 370 15.88 2.68 -2.06
N HIS A 371 16.20 3.98 -2.11
CA HIS A 371 17.38 4.51 -1.40
C HIS A 371 17.00 5.03 0.00
N ALA A 372 17.86 4.77 0.99
CA ALA A 372 17.72 5.26 2.35
C ALA A 372 17.92 6.79 2.41
N GLY A 373 17.34 7.47 3.40
CA GLY A 373 17.59 8.90 3.64
C GLY A 373 19.08 9.23 3.82
N ALA A 374 19.52 10.46 3.55
CA ALA A 374 20.94 10.82 3.65
C ALA A 374 21.26 11.66 4.90
N ASN A 375 20.25 12.24 5.55
CA ASN A 375 20.46 13.25 6.58
C ASN A 375 20.14 12.76 8.00
N GLY A 376 20.80 13.39 8.98
CA GLY A 376 20.46 13.27 10.40
C GLY A 376 21.58 12.66 11.23
N LYS A 377 21.54 12.89 12.55
CA LYS A 377 22.58 12.47 13.51
C LYS A 377 22.83 10.94 13.56
N HIS A 378 21.97 10.13 12.95
CA HIS A 378 22.09 8.67 12.98
C HIS A 378 22.30 8.07 11.59
N ALA A 379 22.47 8.88 10.55
CA ALA A 379 22.99 8.42 9.27
C ALA A 379 24.47 8.03 9.47
N PRO A 380 24.90 6.81 9.13
CA PRO A 380 26.31 6.47 9.13
C PRO A 380 27.04 7.29 8.07
N GLU A 381 28.11 8.00 8.45
CA GLU A 381 28.92 8.80 7.53
C GLU A 381 30.26 8.10 7.28
N ALA A 382 30.76 8.21 6.04
CA ALA A 382 32.07 7.67 5.71
C ALA A 382 33.16 8.48 6.42
N THR A 383 34.14 7.78 7.01
CA THR A 383 35.30 8.37 7.67
C THR A 383 36.59 7.80 7.13
N GLY A 384 37.63 8.64 7.11
CA GLY A 384 38.99 8.24 6.76
C GLY A 384 39.78 7.64 7.91
N THR A 385 39.18 7.50 9.10
CA THR A 385 39.83 7.00 10.32
C THR A 385 39.18 5.70 10.78
N PRO A 386 39.96 4.69 11.24
CA PRO A 386 39.41 3.47 11.82
C PRO A 386 38.35 3.77 12.86
N SER A 387 37.21 3.09 12.77
CA SER A 387 36.14 3.21 13.74
C SER A 387 36.64 2.89 15.15
N ALA A 388 35.99 3.44 16.19
CA ALA A 388 36.43 3.25 17.57
C ALA A 388 36.57 1.77 18.00
N PHE A 389 35.88 0.83 17.35
CA PHE A 389 36.03 -0.61 17.63
C PHE A 389 37.15 -1.28 16.84
N CYS A 390 37.56 -0.76 15.68
CA CYS A 390 38.84 -1.14 15.08
C CYS A 390 40.02 -0.53 15.85
N ALA A 391 39.85 0.68 16.40
CA ALA A 391 40.86 1.37 17.20
C ALA A 391 41.02 0.81 18.63
N ALA A 392 39.96 0.23 19.22
CA ALA A 392 39.96 -0.32 20.57
C ALA A 392 40.68 -1.69 20.71
N GLY A 393 41.33 -2.17 19.65
CA GLY A 393 42.08 -3.41 19.67
C GLY A 393 41.18 -4.63 19.49
N ALA A 394 41.01 -5.05 18.23
CA ALA A 394 40.38 -6.32 17.90
C ALA A 394 41.14 -7.48 18.58
N ALA A 395 40.60 -8.00 19.68
CA ALA A 395 41.23 -9.06 20.47
C ALA A 395 41.35 -10.41 19.75
N SER A 396 40.77 -10.56 18.56
CA SER A 396 40.95 -11.73 17.68
C SER A 396 41.73 -11.36 16.42
N GLY A 397 42.70 -12.22 16.04
CA GLY A 397 43.51 -12.01 14.82
C GLY A 397 42.69 -11.96 13.52
N SER A 398 41.52 -12.60 13.49
CA SER A 398 40.57 -12.51 12.38
C SER A 398 39.92 -11.13 12.25
N LEU A 399 39.65 -10.46 13.38
CA LEU A 399 38.98 -9.17 13.42
C LEU A 399 39.99 -8.02 13.21
N ALA A 400 41.24 -8.19 13.68
CA ALA A 400 42.35 -7.28 13.39
C ALA A 400 42.66 -7.25 11.88
N SER A 401 42.79 -8.42 11.25
CA SER A 401 43.00 -8.52 9.79
C SER A 401 41.82 -8.03 8.95
N LEU A 402 40.59 -8.04 9.48
CA LEU A 402 39.43 -7.41 8.82
C LEU A 402 39.50 -5.88 8.90
N CYS A 403 39.86 -5.33 10.06
CA CYS A 403 40.04 -3.89 10.25
C CYS A 403 41.22 -3.30 9.45
N GLU A 404 42.31 -4.05 9.26
CA GLU A 404 43.45 -3.65 8.43
C GLU A 404 43.12 -3.62 6.92
N ARG A 405 42.22 -4.50 6.46
CA ARG A 405 41.81 -4.60 5.04
C ARG A 405 40.64 -3.69 4.68
N ALA A 406 40.06 -2.96 5.64
CA ALA A 406 38.90 -2.11 5.41
C ALA A 406 39.24 -0.91 4.50
N VAL A 407 38.54 -0.81 3.37
CA VAL A 407 38.73 0.24 2.34
C VAL A 407 38.10 1.58 2.77
N GLN A 408 37.03 1.52 3.57
CA GLN A 408 36.37 2.69 4.18
C GLN A 408 35.85 2.33 5.56
N PHE A 409 35.97 3.27 6.50
CA PHE A 409 35.36 3.18 7.82
C PHE A 409 34.12 4.06 7.88
N TYR A 410 33.18 3.73 8.76
CA TYR A 410 32.00 4.55 8.98
C TYR A 410 31.98 5.02 10.44
N ASP A 411 31.74 6.31 10.67
CA ASP A 411 31.47 6.78 12.02
C ASP A 411 30.14 6.22 12.47
N ARG A 412 30.05 5.95 13.78
CA ARG A 412 28.84 5.42 14.41
C ARG A 412 28.54 4.03 13.83
N TYR A 413 28.75 2.99 14.64
CA TYR A 413 28.19 1.67 14.36
C TYR A 413 26.68 1.82 14.28
N GLY A 414 26.19 2.06 13.07
CA GLY A 414 24.90 2.70 12.85
C GLY A 414 23.82 1.65 12.82
N SER A 415 22.62 2.06 13.18
CA SER A 415 21.44 1.22 13.39
C SER A 415 21.00 0.34 12.20
N THR A 416 21.76 0.22 11.10
CA THR A 416 21.50 -0.67 9.96
C THR A 416 22.80 -1.02 9.21
N PRO A 417 22.81 -2.10 8.38
CA PRO A 417 23.95 -2.43 7.53
C PRO A 417 24.10 -1.52 6.31
N PHE A 418 23.23 -0.53 6.12
CA PHE A 418 23.23 0.42 5.00
C PHE A 418 23.65 1.82 5.46
N VAL A 419 24.25 2.61 4.58
CA VAL A 419 24.64 4.00 4.89
C VAL A 419 23.64 5.00 4.34
N GLY A 420 23.77 6.27 4.75
CA GLY A 420 22.88 7.33 4.27
C GLY A 420 22.96 7.49 2.74
N GLY A 421 21.80 7.57 2.09
CA GLY A 421 21.70 7.75 0.63
C GLY A 421 21.88 6.49 -0.21
N GLU A 422 22.27 5.36 0.39
CA GLU A 422 22.53 4.11 -0.31
C GLU A 422 21.24 3.40 -0.76
N GLU A 423 21.33 2.64 -1.85
CA GLU A 423 20.30 1.65 -2.23
C GLU A 423 20.12 0.60 -1.13
N VAL A 424 18.88 0.34 -0.75
CA VAL A 424 18.53 -0.67 0.26
C VAL A 424 18.10 -1.95 -0.46
N LEU A 425 19.00 -2.93 -0.49
CA LEU A 425 18.79 -4.20 -1.18
C LEU A 425 17.51 -4.93 -0.70
N ASN A 426 16.90 -5.72 -1.57
CA ASN A 426 15.69 -6.50 -1.31
C ASN A 426 14.49 -5.67 -0.80
N THR A 427 14.23 -4.54 -1.45
CA THR A 427 13.07 -3.68 -1.15
C THR A 427 12.19 -3.36 -2.36
N SER A 428 12.49 -3.96 -3.52
CA SER A 428 11.66 -3.84 -4.72
C SER A 428 10.29 -4.48 -4.59
N THR A 429 9.33 -4.01 -5.38
CA THR A 429 7.98 -4.58 -5.48
C THR A 429 7.47 -4.41 -6.91
N ASP A 430 7.01 -5.51 -7.50
CA ASP A 430 6.22 -5.56 -8.74
C ASP A 430 4.89 -6.20 -8.35
N ALA A 431 3.78 -5.48 -8.51
CA ALA A 431 2.47 -5.92 -8.08
C ALA A 431 1.41 -5.63 -9.15
N GLU A 432 0.48 -6.56 -9.32
CA GLU A 432 -0.68 -6.45 -10.20
C GLU A 432 -1.94 -6.84 -9.44
N SER A 433 -3.04 -6.12 -9.68
CA SER A 433 -4.32 -6.39 -9.02
C SER A 433 -5.49 -6.31 -9.99
N VAL A 434 -6.51 -7.12 -9.73
CA VAL A 434 -7.80 -7.11 -10.45
C VAL A 434 -8.93 -6.94 -9.44
N LEU A 435 -9.91 -6.11 -9.78
CA LEU A 435 -11.16 -5.96 -9.03
C LEU A 435 -12.35 -6.13 -9.98
N LEU A 436 -13.22 -7.09 -9.71
CA LEU A 436 -14.52 -7.23 -10.37
C LEU A 436 -15.61 -7.16 -9.31
N LYS A 437 -16.63 -6.34 -9.52
CA LYS A 437 -17.73 -6.16 -8.57
C LYS A 437 -19.04 -5.96 -9.31
N ALA A 438 -20.08 -6.63 -8.84
CA ALA A 438 -21.45 -6.46 -9.32
C ALA A 438 -22.39 -6.27 -8.13
N THR A 439 -23.15 -5.18 -8.12
CA THR A 439 -24.15 -4.89 -7.09
C THR A 439 -25.53 -4.96 -7.73
N LEU A 440 -26.29 -5.99 -7.37
CA LEU A 440 -27.64 -6.29 -7.86
C LEU A 440 -28.67 -5.75 -6.87
N ARG A 441 -29.70 -5.06 -7.35
CA ARG A 441 -30.81 -4.52 -6.56
C ARG A 441 -32.14 -5.08 -7.07
N PRO A 442 -32.47 -6.35 -6.73
CA PRO A 442 -33.64 -7.01 -7.29
C PRO A 442 -34.98 -6.41 -6.86
N ALA A 443 -34.99 -5.70 -5.73
CA ALA A 443 -36.08 -4.89 -5.24
C ALA A 443 -35.49 -3.78 -4.35
N ALA A 444 -36.32 -2.80 -3.98
CA ALA A 444 -35.87 -1.60 -3.27
C ALA A 444 -35.23 -1.90 -1.89
N ASP A 445 -35.63 -2.99 -1.25
CA ASP A 445 -35.18 -3.44 0.07
C ASP A 445 -34.13 -4.56 0.01
N HIS A 446 -33.70 -4.97 -1.19
CA HIS A 446 -32.78 -6.08 -1.40
C HIS A 446 -31.54 -5.64 -2.17
N VAL A 447 -30.36 -6.01 -1.66
CA VAL A 447 -29.06 -5.77 -2.33
C VAL A 447 -28.21 -7.02 -2.27
N LEU A 448 -27.69 -7.48 -3.42
CA LEU A 448 -26.71 -8.56 -3.53
C LEU A 448 -25.45 -8.04 -4.21
N GLU A 449 -24.33 -8.02 -3.49
CA GLU A 449 -23.01 -7.66 -3.98
C GLU A 449 -22.18 -8.93 -4.20
N LEU A 450 -21.68 -9.11 -5.42
CA LEU A 450 -20.74 -10.16 -5.79
C LEU A 450 -19.39 -9.50 -6.11
N GLY A 451 -18.30 -10.04 -5.57
CA GLY A 451 -16.97 -9.48 -5.73
C GLY A 451 -15.91 -10.54 -6.00
N TYR A 452 -14.96 -10.22 -6.87
CA TYR A 452 -13.70 -10.92 -7.05
C TYR A 452 -12.55 -9.92 -6.91
N GLY A 453 -11.55 -10.27 -6.11
CA GLY A 453 -10.32 -9.50 -5.96
C GLY A 453 -9.11 -10.40 -6.10
N GLY A 454 -8.23 -10.07 -7.04
CA GLY A 454 -6.95 -10.74 -7.25
C GLY A 454 -5.79 -9.78 -6.95
N TYR A 455 -4.75 -10.26 -6.26
CA TYR A 455 -3.52 -9.52 -5.98
C TYR A 455 -2.32 -10.45 -6.15
N TRP A 456 -1.38 -10.10 -7.03
CA TRP A 456 -0.16 -10.86 -7.27
C TRP A 456 1.05 -9.94 -7.20
N SER A 457 2.10 -10.35 -6.49
CA SER A 457 3.30 -9.53 -6.36
C SER A 457 4.58 -10.35 -6.25
N ASP A 458 5.60 -9.92 -6.98
CA ASP A 458 7.00 -10.30 -6.79
C ASP A 458 7.72 -9.18 -6.03
N PHE A 459 8.39 -9.51 -4.94
CA PHE A 459 9.02 -8.52 -4.07
C PHE A 459 10.38 -8.97 -3.53
N GLY A 460 11.25 -7.97 -3.35
CA GLY A 460 12.46 -8.10 -2.57
C GLY A 460 12.13 -8.29 -1.10
N GLU A 461 12.83 -9.20 -0.46
CA GLU A 461 12.66 -9.42 0.97
C GLU A 461 13.98 -9.61 1.70
N ASN A 462 14.23 -8.77 2.69
CA ASN A 462 15.34 -8.96 3.62
C ASN A 462 14.92 -9.95 4.70
N TYR A 463 15.70 -11.01 4.91
CA TYR A 463 15.49 -11.93 6.02
C TYR A 463 15.93 -11.27 7.34
N PRO A 464 15.05 -11.06 8.33
CA PRO A 464 15.41 -10.33 9.55
C PRO A 464 16.53 -11.01 10.35
N GLY A 465 16.66 -12.33 10.26
CA GLY A 465 17.79 -13.04 10.88
C GLY A 465 19.17 -12.64 10.34
N SER A 466 19.29 -12.26 9.05
CA SER A 466 20.57 -11.77 8.48
C SER A 466 20.79 -10.27 8.71
N THR A 467 19.70 -9.51 8.89
CA THR A 467 19.72 -8.08 9.25
C THR A 467 19.52 -7.84 10.75
N GLY A 468 19.74 -8.86 11.59
CA GLY A 468 19.60 -8.79 13.06
C GLY A 468 20.77 -8.06 13.75
N SER A 469 21.77 -7.61 12.98
CA SER A 469 22.82 -6.73 13.47
C SER A 469 23.15 -5.66 12.41
N ALA A 470 23.63 -4.51 12.88
CA ALA A 470 24.15 -3.45 12.03
C ALA A 470 25.30 -3.90 11.12
N SER A 471 26.08 -4.92 11.51
CA SER A 471 27.20 -5.45 10.74
C SER A 471 26.82 -6.61 9.81
N GLY A 472 25.53 -6.97 9.74
CA GLY A 472 25.06 -8.09 8.94
C GLY A 472 25.38 -7.93 7.45
N THR A 473 25.70 -9.03 6.79
CA THR A 473 25.84 -9.07 5.32
C THR A 473 24.45 -9.26 4.71
N VAL A 474 24.08 -8.34 3.82
CA VAL A 474 22.85 -8.39 3.03
C VAL A 474 23.19 -8.78 1.60
N LEU A 475 22.55 -9.83 1.10
CA LEU A 475 22.66 -10.29 -0.27
C LEU A 475 21.36 -9.97 -1.01
N GLN A 476 21.45 -9.43 -2.22
CA GLN A 476 20.30 -9.29 -3.10
C GLN A 476 19.89 -10.68 -3.60
N THR A 477 18.70 -11.12 -3.21
CA THR A 477 18.20 -12.47 -3.49
C THR A 477 17.47 -12.53 -4.82
N TYR A 478 17.69 -13.61 -5.57
CA TYR A 478 16.94 -14.00 -6.76
C TYR A 478 16.75 -15.53 -6.75
N PRO A 479 15.56 -16.06 -7.12
CA PRO A 479 14.34 -15.34 -7.48
C PRO A 479 13.76 -14.50 -6.33
N LEU A 480 12.99 -13.47 -6.68
CA LEU A 480 12.26 -12.63 -5.71
C LEU A 480 11.15 -13.42 -5.04
N SER A 481 10.77 -13.04 -3.82
CA SER A 481 9.65 -13.66 -3.10
C SER A 481 8.34 -13.34 -3.84
N HIS A 482 7.38 -14.26 -3.82
CA HIS A 482 6.13 -14.14 -4.54
C HIS A 482 4.93 -14.24 -3.60
N THR A 483 3.86 -13.52 -3.88
CA THR A 483 2.53 -13.73 -3.27
C THR A 483 1.46 -13.65 -4.34
N GLY A 484 0.52 -14.59 -4.30
CA GLY A 484 -0.74 -14.56 -5.06
C GLY A 484 -1.93 -14.74 -4.13
N LEU A 485 -2.91 -13.86 -4.20
CA LEU A 485 -4.12 -13.87 -3.40
C LEU A 485 -5.34 -13.73 -4.33
N ASP A 486 -6.18 -14.76 -4.33
CA ASP A 486 -7.50 -14.75 -4.97
C ASP A 486 -8.59 -14.73 -3.91
N ARG A 487 -9.55 -13.82 -4.05
CA ARG A 487 -10.70 -13.70 -3.15
C ARG A 487 -12.01 -13.61 -3.94
N VAL A 488 -13.01 -14.34 -3.47
CA VAL A 488 -14.41 -14.23 -3.93
C VAL A 488 -15.30 -13.89 -2.73
N THR A 489 -16.18 -12.92 -2.89
CA THR A 489 -17.15 -12.49 -1.85
C THR A 489 -18.56 -12.44 -2.42
N ALA A 490 -19.54 -12.84 -1.61
CA ALA A 490 -20.96 -12.67 -1.87
C ALA A 490 -21.62 -12.08 -0.62
N ARG A 491 -22.23 -10.91 -0.76
CA ARG A 491 -22.83 -10.15 0.34
C ARG A 491 -24.27 -9.81 0.00
N TYR A 492 -25.20 -10.19 0.86
CA TYR A 492 -26.61 -9.91 0.67
C TYR A 492 -27.15 -9.10 1.85
N ARG A 493 -27.96 -8.10 1.55
CA ARG A 493 -28.69 -7.30 2.53
C ARG A 493 -30.17 -7.31 2.19
N TRP A 494 -31.00 -7.55 3.21
CA TRP A 494 -32.43 -7.37 3.15
C TRP A 494 -32.86 -6.44 4.29
N ASN A 495 -33.39 -5.28 3.92
CA ASN A 495 -33.83 -4.24 4.84
C ASN A 495 -35.24 -3.79 4.43
N PRO A 496 -36.27 -4.61 4.70
CA PRO A 496 -37.65 -4.19 4.47
C PRO A 496 -37.89 -2.98 5.38
N ALA A 497 -38.72 -2.01 4.97
CA ALA A 497 -38.95 -0.75 5.69
C ALA A 497 -39.65 -0.92 7.06
N THR A 498 -39.01 -1.68 7.94
CA THR A 498 -39.44 -2.11 9.26
C THR A 498 -38.23 -1.96 10.18
N ASP A 499 -38.48 -1.55 11.41
CA ASP A 499 -37.40 -1.36 12.37
C ASP A 499 -36.84 -2.69 12.92
N LEU A 500 -37.47 -3.83 12.63
CA LEU A 500 -37.10 -5.13 13.18
C LEU A 500 -36.09 -5.92 12.34
N VAL A 501 -35.94 -5.61 11.06
CA VAL A 501 -35.18 -6.43 10.11
C VAL A 501 -34.19 -5.58 9.34
N ASP A 502 -32.90 -5.85 9.56
CA ASP A 502 -31.78 -5.43 8.71
C ASP A 502 -30.85 -6.64 8.57
N LEU A 503 -31.29 -7.62 7.79
CA LEU A 503 -30.62 -8.89 7.62
C LEU A 503 -29.42 -8.74 6.69
N LYS A 504 -28.26 -9.20 7.13
CA LYS A 504 -27.00 -9.19 6.40
C LYS A 504 -26.44 -10.61 6.34
N LEU A 505 -26.11 -11.07 5.15
CA LEU A 505 -25.39 -12.31 4.89
C LEU A 505 -24.08 -11.96 4.19
N ASN A 506 -22.97 -12.53 4.66
CA ASN A 506 -21.67 -12.40 4.04
C ASN A 506 -21.07 -13.79 3.87
N GLY A 507 -20.60 -14.12 2.68
CA GLY A 507 -19.89 -15.35 2.39
C GLY A 507 -18.64 -15.05 1.58
N TRP A 508 -17.52 -15.67 1.91
CA TRP A 508 -16.27 -15.44 1.21
C TRP A 508 -15.35 -16.65 1.19
N ILE A 509 -14.54 -16.72 0.15
CA ILE A 509 -13.46 -17.70 -0.03
C ILE A 509 -12.20 -16.94 -0.40
N SER A 510 -11.07 -17.29 0.22
CA SER A 510 -9.76 -16.76 -0.14
C SER A 510 -8.74 -17.89 -0.32
N ASN A 511 -7.86 -17.73 -1.30
CA ASN A 511 -6.74 -18.63 -1.58
C ASN A 511 -5.48 -17.78 -1.71
N LEU A 512 -4.62 -17.88 -0.70
CA LEU A 512 -3.34 -17.18 -0.66
C LEU A 512 -2.22 -18.20 -0.87
N ARG A 513 -1.32 -17.93 -1.80
CA ARG A 513 -0.08 -18.66 -2.03
C ARG A 513 1.09 -17.70 -1.87
N GLU A 514 2.09 -18.08 -1.10
CA GLU A 514 3.26 -17.25 -0.86
C GLU A 514 4.53 -18.11 -0.97
N SER A 515 5.58 -17.53 -1.54
CA SER A 515 6.94 -18.03 -1.48
C SER A 515 7.84 -16.94 -0.92
N ALA A 516 8.47 -17.21 0.22
CA ALA A 516 9.30 -16.24 0.93
C ALA A 516 10.65 -16.87 1.27
N ALA A 517 11.71 -16.05 1.34
CA ALA A 517 13.04 -16.52 1.66
C ALA A 517 13.11 -17.06 3.11
N SER A 518 13.65 -18.26 3.28
CA SER A 518 13.87 -18.89 4.59
C SER A 518 15.34 -18.82 5.04
N LEU A 519 15.69 -19.46 6.16
CA LEU A 519 17.05 -19.51 6.71
C LEU A 519 18.08 -19.86 5.62
N LEU A 520 19.22 -19.17 5.65
CA LEU A 520 20.33 -19.30 4.70
C LEU A 520 20.06 -18.82 3.26
N GLN A 521 18.89 -18.23 2.96
CA GLN A 521 18.53 -17.71 1.64
C GLN A 521 18.53 -18.77 0.51
N THR A 522 18.54 -20.07 0.83
CA THR A 522 18.84 -21.14 -0.14
C THR A 522 17.64 -21.89 -0.73
N ASP A 523 16.40 -21.57 -0.34
CA ASP A 523 15.18 -21.92 -1.12
C ASP A 523 13.97 -21.14 -0.57
N GLN A 524 12.99 -20.82 -1.43
CA GLN A 524 11.75 -20.17 -0.99
C GLN A 524 10.74 -21.22 -0.55
N THR A 525 10.33 -21.18 0.73
CA THR A 525 9.27 -22.08 1.21
C THR A 525 7.95 -21.65 0.60
N ARG A 526 7.36 -22.48 -0.25
CA ARG A 526 6.03 -22.26 -0.84
C ARG A 526 4.96 -22.78 0.10
N ARG A 527 4.01 -21.91 0.46
CA ARG A 527 2.90 -22.25 1.35
C ARG A 527 1.59 -21.68 0.84
N PHE A 528 0.49 -22.29 1.26
CA PHE A 528 -0.84 -21.78 1.02
C PHE A 528 -1.59 -21.50 2.32
N VAL A 529 -2.56 -20.58 2.25
CA VAL A 529 -3.60 -20.37 3.25
C VAL A 529 -4.93 -20.26 2.52
N ASN A 530 -5.84 -21.18 2.81
CA ASN A 530 -7.19 -21.18 2.28
C ASN A 530 -8.17 -20.79 3.39
N GLY A 531 -8.95 -19.75 3.16
CA GLY A 531 -10.00 -19.28 4.06
C GLY A 531 -11.39 -19.48 3.48
N LEU A 532 -12.34 -19.85 4.32
CA LEU A 532 -13.77 -19.86 4.05
C LEU A 532 -14.48 -19.20 5.24
N GLY A 533 -15.28 -18.18 4.99
CA GLY A 533 -16.07 -17.52 6.03
C GLY A 533 -17.52 -17.30 5.62
N VAL A 534 -18.42 -17.43 6.60
CA VAL A 534 -19.84 -17.14 6.47
C VAL A 534 -20.33 -16.41 7.71
N ASP A 535 -20.98 -15.28 7.51
CA ASP A 535 -21.59 -14.48 8.58
C ASP A 535 -23.07 -14.24 8.27
N ILE A 536 -23.90 -14.32 9.30
CA ILE A 536 -25.30 -13.89 9.29
C ILE A 536 -25.52 -12.93 10.46
N GLY A 537 -26.18 -11.81 10.21
CA GLY A 537 -26.54 -10.86 11.24
C GLY A 537 -27.87 -10.18 10.95
N ASN A 538 -28.58 -9.75 11.98
CA ASN A 538 -29.79 -8.94 11.89
C ASN A 538 -29.71 -7.78 12.88
N GLY A 539 -30.13 -6.60 12.41
CA GLY A 539 -30.42 -5.45 13.26
C GLY A 539 -31.91 -5.33 13.55
N SER A 540 -32.26 -5.06 14.81
CA SER A 540 -33.62 -4.76 15.24
C SER A 540 -33.65 -3.52 16.13
N ARG A 541 -34.69 -2.72 16.01
CA ARG A 541 -34.93 -1.46 16.73
C ARG A 541 -36.38 -1.47 17.20
N VAL A 542 -36.60 -1.26 18.50
CA VAL A 542 -37.91 -1.32 19.14
C VAL A 542 -38.02 -0.19 20.14
N LEU A 543 -39.03 0.66 20.00
CA LEU A 543 -39.34 1.64 21.03
C LEU A 543 -40.04 0.93 22.20
N THR A 544 -39.44 1.00 23.39
CA THR A 544 -39.97 0.40 24.62
C THR A 544 -40.40 1.49 25.60
N PRO A 545 -41.17 1.17 26.67
CA PRO A 545 -41.44 2.11 27.76
C PRO A 545 -40.18 2.66 28.45
N LEU A 546 -39.06 1.95 28.30
CA LEU A 546 -37.74 2.31 28.83
C LEU A 546 -36.86 3.02 27.79
N GLY A 547 -37.42 3.48 26.66
CA GLY A 547 -36.68 4.14 25.59
C GLY A 547 -36.41 3.25 24.37
N LEU A 548 -35.61 3.74 23.43
CA LEU A 548 -35.28 3.01 22.20
C LEU A 548 -34.33 1.86 22.53
N LEU A 549 -34.76 0.63 22.26
CA LEU A 549 -33.93 -0.57 22.32
C LEU A 549 -33.45 -0.93 20.92
N SER A 550 -32.14 -0.91 20.74
CA SER A 550 -31.46 -1.37 19.54
C SER A 550 -30.75 -2.68 19.82
N ALA A 551 -30.86 -3.68 18.94
CA ALA A 551 -30.14 -4.93 19.05
C ALA A 551 -29.54 -5.33 17.70
N ASP A 552 -28.29 -5.79 17.71
CA ASP A 552 -27.57 -6.35 16.58
C ASP A 552 -27.07 -7.74 16.99
N TYR A 553 -27.49 -8.79 16.27
CA TYR A 553 -27.22 -10.17 16.67
C TYR A 553 -27.02 -11.07 15.45
N GLY A 554 -26.29 -12.16 15.63
CA GLY A 554 -25.88 -13.00 14.51
C GLY A 554 -25.06 -14.21 14.89
N ALA A 555 -24.56 -14.87 13.85
CA ALA A 555 -23.65 -15.99 13.95
C ALA A 555 -22.58 -15.89 12.86
N SER A 556 -21.39 -16.41 13.13
CA SER A 556 -20.31 -16.52 12.15
C SER A 556 -19.64 -17.88 12.18
N PHE A 557 -19.10 -18.27 11.02
CA PHE A 557 -18.30 -19.47 10.83
C PHE A 557 -17.06 -19.11 10.03
N LEU A 558 -15.90 -19.55 10.51
CA LEU A 558 -14.61 -19.42 9.85
C LEU A 558 -13.94 -20.79 9.78
N ARG A 559 -13.40 -21.13 8.61
CA ARG A 559 -12.45 -22.22 8.43
C ARG A 559 -11.19 -21.71 7.75
N GLU A 560 -10.04 -22.01 8.34
CA GLU A 560 -8.72 -21.71 7.81
C GLU A 560 -7.95 -23.02 7.65
N ARG A 561 -7.22 -23.18 6.55
CA ARG A 561 -6.30 -24.30 6.31
C ARG A 561 -4.98 -23.78 5.76
N THR A 562 -3.87 -24.26 6.29
CA THR A 562 -2.52 -23.93 5.79
C THR A 562 -1.70 -25.19 5.56
N GLY A 563 -0.74 -25.12 4.64
CA GLY A 563 0.15 -26.22 4.29
C GLY A 563 1.17 -25.83 3.21
N PRO A 564 2.11 -26.73 2.87
CA PRO A 564 3.02 -26.56 1.73
C PRO A 564 2.28 -26.70 0.39
N VAL A 565 2.69 -25.95 -0.65
CA VAL A 565 2.03 -26.00 -1.98
C VAL A 565 2.32 -27.32 -2.73
N ASP A 566 3.55 -27.81 -2.67
CA ASP A 566 4.03 -28.96 -3.47
C ASP A 566 4.30 -30.21 -2.60
N GLY A 567 3.76 -30.25 -1.37
CA GLY A 567 4.09 -31.28 -0.38
C GLY A 567 5.51 -31.15 0.20
N TRP A 568 5.97 -32.16 0.94
CA TRP A 568 7.31 -32.18 1.53
C TRP A 568 8.35 -32.79 0.60
N ASN A 569 9.47 -32.07 0.39
CA ASN A 569 10.67 -32.66 -0.19
C ASN A 569 11.53 -33.28 0.93
N ASN A 570 11.60 -34.61 0.95
CA ASN A 570 12.28 -35.38 2.01
C ASN A 570 13.82 -35.40 1.89
N ASN A 571 14.44 -34.68 0.94
CA ASN A 571 15.90 -34.69 0.73
C ASN A 571 16.70 -33.77 1.68
N GLY A 572 16.33 -33.74 2.97
CA GLY A 572 17.26 -33.52 4.07
C GLY A 572 17.72 -32.10 4.45
N SER A 573 17.37 -31.02 3.74
CA SER A 573 17.94 -29.69 4.01
C SER A 573 16.97 -28.55 4.34
N LEU A 574 15.65 -28.76 4.24
CA LEU A 574 14.64 -27.73 4.55
C LEU A 574 13.66 -28.30 5.58
N ALA A 575 13.52 -27.65 6.74
CA ALA A 575 12.64 -28.17 7.79
C ALA A 575 11.16 -28.07 7.37
N PRO A 576 10.30 -28.93 7.92
CA PRO A 576 8.90 -28.91 7.57
C PRO A 576 8.24 -27.60 8.03
N GLY A 577 7.65 -26.88 7.08
CA GLY A 577 6.62 -25.88 7.32
C GLY A 577 5.34 -26.49 7.97
N ARG A 578 4.45 -25.59 8.36
CA ARG A 578 3.25 -25.93 9.14
C ARG A 578 2.15 -26.46 8.25
N GLU A 579 1.40 -27.43 8.75
CA GLU A 579 0.17 -27.93 8.14
C GLU A 579 -0.89 -28.06 9.23
N GLY A 580 -2.09 -27.52 8.99
CA GLY A 580 -3.14 -27.59 9.98
C GLY A 580 -4.43 -26.90 9.56
N THR A 581 -5.49 -27.20 10.31
CA THR A 581 -6.82 -26.61 10.11
C THR A 581 -7.35 -25.97 11.38
N ARG A 582 -7.98 -24.80 11.24
CA ARG A 582 -8.69 -24.10 12.32
C ARG A 582 -10.13 -23.87 11.89
N ARG A 583 -11.05 -24.10 12.82
CA ARG A 583 -12.49 -23.84 12.68
C ARG A 583 -12.96 -23.04 13.87
N GLU A 584 -13.72 -21.99 13.61
CA GLU A 584 -14.30 -21.13 14.62
C GLU A 584 -15.78 -20.93 14.28
N THR A 585 -16.64 -21.08 15.28
CA THR A 585 -18.07 -20.81 15.17
C THR A 585 -18.46 -19.89 16.31
N SER A 586 -19.17 -18.81 16.00
CA SER A 586 -19.59 -17.84 17.00
C SER A 586 -21.08 -17.53 16.88
N VAL A 587 -21.70 -17.22 18.02
CA VAL A 587 -23.02 -16.61 18.13
C VAL A 587 -22.86 -15.37 18.99
N PHE A 588 -23.38 -14.24 18.53
CA PHE A 588 -23.16 -12.96 19.19
C PHE A 588 -24.41 -12.10 19.17
N GLY A 589 -24.50 -11.19 20.13
CA GLY A 589 -25.54 -10.20 20.24
C GLY A 589 -25.05 -8.99 21.03
N GLN A 590 -25.41 -7.81 20.57
CA GLN A 590 -25.18 -6.54 21.26
C GLN A 590 -26.50 -5.76 21.26
N ALA A 591 -26.84 -5.18 22.40
CA ALA A 591 -28.00 -4.33 22.56
C ALA A 591 -27.61 -2.98 23.15
N ALA A 592 -28.32 -1.93 22.76
CA ALA A 592 -28.22 -0.59 23.29
C ALA A 592 -29.61 -0.10 23.70
N LEU A 593 -29.73 0.42 24.92
CA LEU A 593 -30.95 1.03 25.45
C LEU A 593 -30.70 2.52 25.65
N GLU A 594 -31.59 3.35 25.13
CA GLU A 594 -31.54 4.81 25.25
C GLU A 594 -32.72 5.29 26.10
N PRO A 595 -32.66 5.16 27.45
CA PRO A 595 -33.79 5.47 28.32
C PRO A 595 -34.07 6.96 28.48
N MET A 596 -33.07 7.79 28.18
CA MET A 596 -33.16 9.24 28.19
C MET A 596 -32.39 9.76 26.98
N THR A 597 -32.73 10.95 26.50
CA THR A 597 -32.01 11.59 25.38
C THR A 597 -30.53 11.87 25.69
N TRP A 598 -30.15 11.89 26.96
CA TRP A 598 -28.78 12.11 27.44
C TRP A 598 -28.06 10.83 27.90
N LEU A 599 -28.72 9.67 27.89
CA LEU A 599 -28.15 8.41 28.41
C LEU A 599 -28.35 7.27 27.41
N ARG A 600 -27.25 6.58 27.10
CA ARG A 600 -27.24 5.31 26.37
C ARG A 600 -26.51 4.26 27.18
N LEU A 601 -27.07 3.05 27.23
CA LEU A 601 -26.51 1.88 27.90
C LEU A 601 -26.30 0.78 26.87
N ASP A 602 -25.10 0.22 26.79
CA ASP A 602 -24.74 -0.82 25.84
C ASP A 602 -24.40 -2.12 26.60
N ALA A 603 -24.88 -3.26 26.10
CA ALA A 603 -24.56 -4.58 26.61
C ALA A 603 -24.32 -5.55 25.45
N GLY A 604 -23.36 -6.45 25.57
CA GLY A 604 -23.04 -7.42 24.52
C GLY A 604 -22.62 -8.76 25.09
N LEU A 605 -22.90 -9.82 24.35
CA LEU A 605 -22.58 -11.20 24.67
C LEU A 605 -22.15 -11.93 23.40
N ARG A 606 -21.13 -12.77 23.50
CA ARG A 606 -20.69 -13.65 22.43
C ARG A 606 -20.28 -15.00 23.01
N TYR A 607 -20.70 -16.07 22.36
CA TYR A 607 -20.21 -17.40 22.59
C TYR A 607 -19.43 -17.87 21.36
N GLN A 608 -18.23 -18.39 21.57
CA GLN A 608 -17.36 -18.92 20.53
C GLN A 608 -16.97 -20.35 20.85
N LYS A 609 -16.94 -21.19 19.82
CA LYS A 609 -16.38 -22.54 19.88
C LYS A 609 -15.28 -22.67 18.84
N TYR A 610 -14.18 -23.24 19.28
CA TYR A 610 -12.97 -23.40 18.50
C TYR A 610 -12.62 -24.87 18.32
N LYS A 611 -12.07 -25.20 17.15
CA LYS A 611 -11.36 -26.45 16.91
C LYS A 611 -10.12 -26.18 16.08
N LEU A 612 -8.98 -26.67 16.51
CA LEU A 612 -7.71 -26.60 15.79
C LEU A 612 -7.11 -27.99 15.70
N GLN A 613 -6.64 -28.37 14.52
CA GLN A 613 -6.00 -29.65 14.25
C GLN A 613 -4.62 -29.38 13.67
N ASP A 614 -3.57 -29.87 14.33
CA ASP A 614 -2.24 -29.98 13.72
C ASP A 614 -2.31 -31.15 12.74
N GLU A 615 -2.00 -30.92 11.46
CA GLU A 615 -2.04 -31.94 10.41
C GLU A 615 -0.61 -32.27 9.92
N GLN A 616 0.42 -31.86 10.66
CA GLN A 616 1.79 -31.99 10.21
C GLN A 616 2.23 -33.44 10.01
N SER A 617 2.76 -33.72 8.82
CA SER A 617 3.36 -34.99 8.44
C SER A 617 4.90 -34.87 8.34
N GLY A 618 5.64 -35.75 9.04
CA GLY A 618 7.10 -35.89 8.88
C GLY A 618 8.01 -34.91 9.64
N THR A 619 7.78 -34.68 10.95
CA THR A 619 8.62 -33.75 11.74
C THR A 619 10.02 -34.30 12.05
N THR A 620 11.02 -33.42 12.04
CA THR A 620 12.39 -33.70 12.55
C THR A 620 12.41 -33.96 14.07
N TYR A 621 11.38 -33.52 14.79
CA TYR A 621 11.31 -33.58 16.26
C TYR A 621 10.44 -34.72 16.82
N HIS A 622 9.76 -35.51 15.97
CA HIS A 622 8.89 -36.63 16.37
C HIS A 622 7.91 -36.29 17.52
N THR A 623 7.34 -35.09 17.51
CA THR A 623 6.34 -34.67 18.51
C THR A 623 4.97 -35.24 18.17
N ASP A 624 4.18 -35.56 19.19
CA ASP A 624 2.79 -35.99 19.01
C ASP A 624 1.97 -34.91 18.28
N ILE A 625 1.02 -35.36 17.45
CA ILE A 625 0.05 -34.50 16.79
C ILE A 625 -1.09 -34.20 17.78
N PHE A 626 -1.46 -32.94 17.92
CA PHE A 626 -2.48 -32.51 18.88
C PHE A 626 -3.69 -31.85 18.22
N ASP A 627 -4.87 -32.33 18.61
CA ASP A 627 -6.15 -31.68 18.35
C ASP A 627 -6.57 -30.87 19.57
N ARG A 628 -7.04 -29.63 19.36
CA ARG A 628 -7.52 -28.73 20.41
C ARG A 628 -8.96 -28.34 20.15
N SER A 629 -9.77 -28.32 21.21
CA SER A 629 -11.09 -27.70 21.18
C SER A 629 -11.32 -26.95 22.48
N GLU A 630 -11.71 -25.69 22.36
CA GLU A 630 -12.00 -24.79 23.47
C GLU A 630 -13.24 -23.97 23.13
N ASP A 631 -13.85 -23.36 24.14
CA ASP A 631 -14.94 -22.42 24.01
C ASP A 631 -14.69 -21.17 24.86
N ALA A 632 -15.43 -20.11 24.55
CA ALA A 632 -15.33 -18.86 25.28
C ALA A 632 -16.67 -18.12 25.31
N VAL A 633 -16.93 -17.46 26.44
CA VAL A 633 -17.99 -16.47 26.58
C VAL A 633 -17.33 -15.11 26.74
N SER A 634 -17.66 -14.20 25.86
CA SER A 634 -17.20 -12.81 25.86
C SER A 634 -18.37 -11.90 26.16
N PHE A 635 -18.16 -10.82 26.91
CA PHE A 635 -19.23 -9.86 27.22
C PHE A 635 -18.72 -8.43 27.26
N SER A 636 -19.62 -7.48 27.05
CA SER A 636 -19.33 -6.05 27.15
C SER A 636 -20.44 -5.31 27.86
N LEU A 637 -20.07 -4.29 28.62
CA LEU A 637 -20.98 -3.32 29.22
C LEU A 637 -20.45 -1.92 28.93
N GLY A 638 -21.32 -0.99 28.58
CA GLY A 638 -20.96 0.39 28.27
C GLY A 638 -22.04 1.37 28.66
N ALA A 639 -21.64 2.61 28.92
CA ALA A 639 -22.54 3.73 29.13
C ALA A 639 -22.00 4.96 28.41
N THR A 640 -22.89 5.70 27.76
CA THR A 640 -22.59 6.98 27.13
C THR A 640 -23.54 8.05 27.67
N LEU A 641 -22.98 9.15 28.14
CA LEU A 641 -23.66 10.33 28.64
C LEU A 641 -23.52 11.46 27.62
N MET A 642 -24.62 12.16 27.35
CA MET A 642 -24.69 13.28 26.40
C MET A 642 -25.23 14.50 27.14
N PRO A 643 -24.45 15.09 28.06
CA PRO A 643 -24.96 16.09 29.01
C PRO A 643 -25.30 17.42 28.35
N VAL A 644 -24.63 17.77 27.25
CA VAL A 644 -24.86 18.97 26.45
C VAL A 644 -24.63 18.66 24.98
N ASP A 645 -25.20 19.49 24.11
CA ASP A 645 -25.03 19.34 22.66
C ASP A 645 -23.55 19.33 22.26
N GLY A 646 -23.19 18.31 21.49
CA GLY A 646 -21.87 18.09 20.94
C GLY A 646 -20.97 17.26 21.84
N LEU A 647 -21.22 17.20 23.15
CA LEU A 647 -20.37 16.47 24.10
C LEU A 647 -20.95 15.08 24.41
N GLN A 648 -20.14 14.04 24.20
CA GLN A 648 -20.39 12.69 24.65
C GLN A 648 -19.28 12.27 25.63
N LEU A 649 -19.65 11.71 26.77
CA LEU A 649 -18.74 11.05 27.70
C LEU A 649 -19.08 9.57 27.69
N PHE A 650 -18.08 8.69 27.52
CA PHE A 650 -18.33 7.26 27.46
C PHE A 650 -17.41 6.49 28.39
N ALA A 651 -17.89 5.36 28.87
CA ALA A 651 -17.10 4.36 29.56
C ALA A 651 -17.57 2.97 29.15
N SER A 652 -16.65 2.02 28.99
CA SER A 652 -16.97 0.63 28.68
C SER A 652 -15.99 -0.34 29.32
N TYR A 653 -16.50 -1.51 29.68
CA TYR A 653 -15.73 -2.68 30.06
C TYR A 653 -16.06 -3.82 29.10
N LYS A 654 -15.03 -4.51 28.61
CA LYS A 654 -15.18 -5.60 27.63
C LYS A 654 -14.25 -6.76 28.00
N GLN A 655 -14.78 -7.98 28.01
CA GLN A 655 -14.02 -9.22 28.15
C GLN A 655 -14.19 -10.05 26.87
N ALA A 656 -13.09 -10.46 26.23
CA ALA A 656 -13.14 -11.35 25.07
C ALA A 656 -11.99 -12.35 25.02
N ALA A 657 -12.20 -13.46 24.32
CA ALA A 657 -11.16 -14.47 24.13
C ALA A 657 -10.62 -14.56 22.70
N ARG A 658 -9.37 -15.03 22.59
CA ARG A 658 -8.71 -15.39 21.33
C ARG A 658 -8.09 -16.79 21.44
N LEU A 659 -8.41 -17.68 20.51
CA LEU A 659 -7.69 -18.95 20.37
C LEU A 659 -6.30 -18.73 19.74
N PRO A 660 -5.28 -19.52 20.12
CA PRO A 660 -4.05 -19.65 19.35
C PRO A 660 -4.26 -19.74 17.84
N SER A 661 -3.44 -19.03 17.08
CA SER A 661 -3.37 -19.14 15.62
C SER A 661 -2.77 -20.47 15.17
N LEU A 662 -2.95 -20.85 13.91
CA LEU A 662 -2.27 -22.01 13.32
C LEU A 662 -0.74 -21.90 13.43
N MET A 663 -0.18 -20.69 13.44
CA MET A 663 1.25 -20.48 13.65
C MET A 663 1.71 -20.80 15.08
N GLU A 664 0.88 -20.49 16.08
CA GLU A 664 1.20 -20.68 17.50
C GLU A 664 0.99 -22.12 17.97
N ALA A 665 -0.04 -22.79 17.42
CA ALA A 665 -0.46 -24.10 17.92
C ALA A 665 0.17 -25.29 17.19
N THR A 666 0.71 -25.11 15.98
CA THR A 666 1.29 -26.22 15.18
C THR A 666 2.82 -26.21 15.18
N THR A 667 3.39 -27.40 15.01
CA THR A 667 4.85 -27.60 14.94
C THR A 667 5.43 -27.08 13.60
N GLY A 668 6.67 -26.61 13.60
CA GLY A 668 7.34 -26.13 12.40
C GLY A 668 8.84 -25.94 12.60
N PHE A 669 9.52 -25.27 11.65
CA PHE A 669 10.95 -24.95 11.77
C PHE A 669 11.29 -24.34 13.15
N PHE A 670 12.12 -25.05 13.92
CA PHE A 670 12.62 -24.64 15.25
C PHE A 670 11.51 -24.29 16.27
N MET A 671 10.31 -24.82 16.08
CA MET A 671 9.15 -24.54 16.93
C MET A 671 8.37 -25.82 17.19
N ILE A 672 8.22 -26.20 18.46
CA ILE A 672 7.44 -27.36 18.88
C ILE A 672 6.07 -26.91 19.38
N ALA A 673 5.02 -27.65 19.01
CA ALA A 673 3.68 -27.44 19.54
C ALA A 673 3.67 -27.62 21.07
N ASN A 674 2.77 -26.91 21.73
CA ASN A 674 2.55 -27.03 23.17
C ASN A 674 1.14 -27.60 23.42
N PRO A 675 1.02 -28.81 23.98
CA PRO A 675 -0.29 -29.43 24.27
C PRO A 675 -1.10 -28.64 25.32
N ASP A 676 -0.46 -27.82 26.15
CA ASP A 676 -1.12 -27.05 27.22
C ASP A 676 -1.54 -25.63 26.80
N LEU A 677 -1.31 -25.25 25.53
CA LEU A 677 -1.52 -23.88 25.03
C LEU A 677 -2.99 -23.49 24.88
N HIS A 678 -3.56 -22.68 25.75
CA HIS A 678 -4.97 -22.32 25.72
C HIS A 678 -5.24 -20.90 25.18
N LYS A 679 -6.52 -20.54 25.05
CA LYS A 679 -6.97 -19.18 24.67
C LYS A 679 -6.38 -18.07 25.55
N GLU A 680 -6.21 -16.89 24.96
CA GLU A 680 -5.98 -15.63 25.69
C GLU A 680 -7.32 -15.01 26.07
N GLU A 681 -7.45 -14.42 27.25
CA GLU A 681 -8.64 -13.66 27.66
C GLU A 681 -8.28 -12.20 27.95
N ALA A 682 -8.82 -11.28 27.14
CA ALA A 682 -8.57 -9.85 27.23
C ALA A 682 -9.68 -9.15 28.02
N HIS A 683 -9.29 -8.36 29.01
CA HIS A 683 -10.10 -7.49 29.83
C HIS A 683 -9.74 -6.03 29.52
N ASN A 684 -10.68 -5.29 28.94
CA ASN A 684 -10.45 -3.93 28.45
C ASN A 684 -11.37 -2.95 29.19
N TRP A 685 -10.76 -1.94 29.81
CA TRP A 685 -11.44 -0.73 30.26
C TRP A 685 -11.16 0.40 29.29
N GLU A 686 -12.20 1.13 28.91
CA GLU A 686 -12.06 2.35 28.12
C GLU A 686 -12.96 3.45 28.70
N ALA A 687 -12.43 4.67 28.82
CA ALA A 687 -13.20 5.84 29.21
C ALA A 687 -12.72 7.06 28.42
N GLY A 688 -13.64 7.91 27.97
CA GLY A 688 -13.28 9.01 27.11
C GLY A 688 -14.38 10.02 26.89
N MET A 689 -14.07 10.98 26.02
CA MET A 689 -14.99 11.99 25.55
C MET A 689 -14.89 12.19 24.05
N ASN A 690 -16.03 12.47 23.43
CA ASN A 690 -16.13 13.01 22.09
C ASN A 690 -16.76 14.40 22.17
N TYR A 691 -16.26 15.34 21.39
CA TYR A 691 -16.87 16.66 21.23
C TYR A 691 -16.93 17.01 19.75
N SER A 692 -18.12 17.27 19.22
CA SER A 692 -18.30 17.68 17.83
C SER A 692 -19.30 18.82 17.73
N ARG A 693 -18.91 19.94 17.10
CA ARG A 693 -19.78 21.11 16.93
C ARG A 693 -19.36 21.95 15.72
N LYS A 694 -20.35 22.61 15.11
CA LYS A 694 -20.18 23.61 14.05
C LYS A 694 -20.31 25.03 14.61
N GLY A 695 -19.60 25.99 14.02
CA GLY A 695 -19.64 27.40 14.43
C GLY A 695 -19.01 27.67 15.80
N VAL A 696 -17.90 27.02 16.13
CA VAL A 696 -17.23 27.12 17.44
C VAL A 696 -16.32 28.34 17.53
N LEU A 697 -15.45 28.55 16.54
CA LEU A 697 -14.51 29.66 16.47
C LEU A 697 -14.96 30.73 15.45
N ALA A 698 -15.56 30.30 14.34
CA ALA A 698 -16.09 31.17 13.30
C ALA A 698 -17.30 30.54 12.59
N ASP A 699 -18.12 31.38 11.95
CA ASP A 699 -19.28 30.91 11.18
C ASP A 699 -18.86 29.93 10.07
N GLY A 700 -19.48 28.75 10.07
CA GLY A 700 -19.23 27.71 9.06
C GLY A 700 -18.02 26.82 9.33
N ASP A 701 -17.36 26.93 10.49
CA ASP A 701 -16.36 25.95 10.91
C ASP A 701 -16.99 24.65 11.44
N GLU A 702 -16.18 23.59 11.50
CA GLU A 702 -16.52 22.32 12.14
C GLU A 702 -15.34 21.84 12.97
N LEU A 703 -15.56 21.59 14.25
CA LEU A 703 -14.57 21.10 15.20
C LEU A 703 -14.99 19.73 15.74
N GLY A 704 -14.09 18.76 15.66
CA GLY A 704 -14.19 17.45 16.29
C GLY A 704 -13.00 17.18 17.20
N VAL A 705 -13.24 16.73 18.43
CA VAL A 705 -12.23 16.35 19.41
C VAL A 705 -12.61 15.00 20.01
N LYS A 706 -11.63 14.09 20.13
CA LYS A 706 -11.78 12.82 20.83
C LYS A 706 -10.62 12.62 21.79
N LEU A 707 -10.90 12.28 23.04
CA LEU A 707 -9.90 11.83 24.01
C LEU A 707 -10.35 10.49 24.59
N ALA A 708 -9.44 9.54 24.70
CA ALA A 708 -9.72 8.22 25.27
C ALA A 708 -8.55 7.76 26.16
N TRP A 709 -8.88 7.24 27.33
CA TRP A 709 -7.99 6.42 28.15
C TRP A 709 -8.39 4.95 27.97
N PHE A 710 -7.40 4.08 27.88
CA PHE A 710 -7.60 2.64 27.76
C PHE A 710 -6.67 1.86 28.67
N ASP A 711 -7.14 0.73 29.18
CA ASP A 711 -6.38 -0.26 29.94
C ASP A 711 -6.73 -1.66 29.44
N ASN A 712 -5.79 -2.33 28.80
CA ASN A 712 -5.92 -3.69 28.29
C ASN A 712 -5.10 -4.63 29.17
N ASP A 713 -5.76 -5.59 29.81
CA ASP A 713 -5.14 -6.65 30.60
C ASP A 713 -5.48 -8.00 29.97
N ILE A 714 -4.48 -8.78 29.57
CA ILE A 714 -4.68 -10.05 28.85
C ILE A 714 -4.19 -11.19 29.71
N ASP A 715 -5.11 -11.96 30.25
CA ASP A 715 -4.83 -13.17 31.02
C ASP A 715 -4.50 -14.33 30.07
N GLY A 716 -3.54 -15.16 30.47
CA GLY A 716 -3.10 -16.28 29.65
C GLY A 716 -2.41 -15.84 28.35
N TYR A 717 -1.75 -14.68 28.31
CA TYR A 717 -1.11 -14.16 27.10
C TYR A 717 -0.13 -15.19 26.49
N ILE A 718 -0.24 -15.47 25.20
CA ILE A 718 0.60 -16.43 24.50
C ILE A 718 1.94 -15.77 24.15
N ALA A 719 2.96 -16.17 24.89
CA ALA A 719 4.35 -15.79 24.70
C ALA A 719 5.16 -16.97 24.11
N ARG A 720 6.43 -16.72 23.83
CA ARG A 720 7.37 -17.70 23.30
C ARG A 720 8.55 -17.91 24.25
N ARG A 721 8.89 -19.17 24.51
CA ARG A 721 10.06 -19.57 25.31
C ARG A 721 10.99 -20.49 24.52
N TYR A 722 12.23 -20.56 24.97
CA TYR A 722 13.20 -21.53 24.50
C TYR A 722 13.18 -22.77 25.41
N ILE A 723 13.16 -23.96 24.82
CA ILE A 723 13.21 -25.24 25.52
C ILE A 723 14.57 -25.89 25.26
N SER A 724 15.45 -25.86 26.28
CA SER A 724 16.82 -26.37 26.17
C SER A 724 16.88 -27.87 25.86
N ALA A 725 15.97 -28.66 26.43
CA ALA A 725 15.93 -30.11 26.22
C ALA A 725 15.75 -30.54 24.76
N PHE A 726 15.06 -29.72 23.96
CA PHE A 726 14.77 -30.01 22.54
C PHE A 726 15.54 -29.10 21.58
N PHE A 727 16.35 -28.17 22.09
CA PHE A 727 16.99 -27.13 21.29
C PHE A 727 15.99 -26.42 20.36
N ALA A 728 14.80 -26.07 20.87
CA ALA A 728 13.70 -25.54 20.06
C ALA A 728 12.90 -24.46 20.81
N MET A 729 12.12 -23.66 20.08
CA MET A 729 11.18 -22.70 20.65
C MET A 729 9.82 -23.35 20.89
N GLN A 730 9.07 -22.85 21.88
CA GLN A 730 7.72 -23.31 22.18
C GLN A 730 6.85 -22.12 22.56
N MET A 731 5.61 -22.09 22.07
CA MET A 731 4.59 -21.13 22.52
C MET A 731 4.01 -21.58 23.86
N PHE A 732 3.75 -20.64 24.76
CA PHE A 732 3.17 -20.94 26.08
C PHE A 732 2.40 -19.73 26.62
N ASN A 733 1.38 -19.99 27.43
CA ASN A 733 0.65 -18.94 28.13
C ASN A 733 1.48 -18.45 29.33
N ILE A 734 1.62 -17.13 29.47
CA ILE A 734 2.07 -16.45 30.69
C ILE A 734 0.86 -16.00 31.49
N ASP A 735 1.05 -15.62 32.76
CA ASP A 735 -0.02 -15.16 33.64
C ASP A 735 -0.81 -14.01 33.01
N ARG A 736 -0.13 -12.92 32.62
CA ARG A 736 -0.77 -11.80 31.92
C ARG A 736 0.16 -10.84 31.19
N ALA A 737 -0.41 -10.05 30.29
CA ALA A 737 0.23 -8.90 29.65
C ALA A 737 -0.67 -7.66 29.72
N GLN A 738 -0.09 -6.51 30.07
CA GLN A 738 -0.82 -5.27 30.35
C GLN A 738 -0.38 -4.13 29.42
N PHE A 739 -1.33 -3.37 28.89
CA PHE A 739 -1.11 -2.21 28.02
C PHE A 739 -2.09 -1.08 28.36
N ARG A 740 -1.57 0.03 28.90
CA ARG A 740 -2.36 1.19 29.29
C ARG A 740 -1.84 2.47 28.64
N GLY A 741 -2.77 3.36 28.30
CA GLY A 741 -2.40 4.64 27.71
C GLY A 741 -3.57 5.58 27.48
N VAL A 742 -3.25 6.68 26.81
CA VAL A 742 -4.20 7.70 26.37
C VAL A 742 -4.02 8.02 24.89
N GLU A 743 -5.12 8.30 24.22
CA GLU A 743 -5.20 8.73 22.83
C GLU A 743 -5.98 10.03 22.72
N GLY A 744 -5.53 10.91 21.82
CA GLY A 744 -6.22 12.15 21.48
C GLY A 744 -6.31 12.32 19.97
N SER A 745 -7.41 12.84 19.46
CA SER A 745 -7.61 13.17 18.05
C SER A 745 -8.41 14.46 17.91
N LEU A 746 -8.06 15.27 16.91
CA LEU A 746 -8.63 16.58 16.61
C LEU A 746 -8.85 16.68 15.11
N SER A 747 -10.00 17.18 14.69
CA SER A 747 -10.28 17.61 13.33
C SER A 747 -10.90 19.00 13.35
N TYR A 748 -10.42 19.88 12.49
CA TYR A 748 -10.95 21.23 12.33
C TYR A 748 -11.03 21.58 10.85
N ARG A 749 -12.21 22.04 10.40
CA ARG A 749 -12.44 22.45 9.02
C ARG A 749 -13.06 23.84 8.94
N ILE A 750 -12.57 24.67 8.02
CA ILE A 750 -13.15 25.99 7.72
C ILE A 750 -12.73 26.46 6.33
N GLY A 751 -13.67 26.85 5.47
CA GLY A 751 -13.35 27.56 4.21
C GLY A 751 -12.28 26.89 3.32
N GLY A 752 -12.26 25.56 3.26
CA GLY A 752 -11.26 24.78 2.50
C GLY A 752 -9.97 24.45 3.27
N LEU A 753 -9.76 24.98 4.47
CA LEU A 753 -8.74 24.53 5.43
C LEU A 753 -9.22 23.24 6.11
N SER A 754 -8.35 22.23 6.19
CA SER A 754 -8.51 21.05 7.05
C SER A 754 -7.27 20.92 7.93
N VAL A 755 -7.49 20.71 9.23
CA VAL A 755 -6.44 20.40 10.20
C VAL A 755 -6.86 19.13 10.92
N ASP A 756 -6.05 18.09 10.82
CA ASP A 756 -6.27 16.81 11.48
C ASP A 756 -5.02 16.48 12.33
N ALA A 757 -5.21 16.17 13.61
CA ALA A 757 -4.10 15.86 14.51
C ALA A 757 -4.44 14.67 15.40
N GLY A 758 -3.43 13.87 15.72
CA GLY A 758 -3.56 12.67 16.54
C GLY A 758 -2.36 12.43 17.42
N ALA A 759 -2.55 11.90 18.63
CA ALA A 759 -1.45 11.50 19.51
C ALA A 759 -1.82 10.29 20.38
N THR A 760 -0.83 9.46 20.68
CA THR A 760 -0.93 8.31 21.58
C THR A 760 0.22 8.30 22.56
N TYR A 761 -0.08 8.04 23.83
CA TYR A 761 0.88 7.92 24.91
C TYR A 761 0.62 6.67 25.73
N TYR A 762 1.64 5.83 25.91
CA TYR A 762 1.59 4.68 26.82
C TYR A 762 2.28 5.04 28.14
N ASP A 763 1.54 4.89 29.25
CA ASP A 763 2.07 5.11 30.58
C ASP A 763 2.53 3.82 31.26
N HIS A 764 1.90 2.68 30.92
CA HIS A 764 2.20 1.37 31.50
C HIS A 764 2.18 0.26 30.44
N ILE A 765 3.24 -0.54 30.38
CA ILE A 765 3.27 -1.81 29.64
C ILE A 765 4.05 -2.82 30.49
N ALA A 766 3.47 -3.97 30.78
CA ALA A 766 4.12 -5.00 31.61
C ALA A 766 3.77 -6.42 31.17
N PHE A 767 4.68 -7.36 31.43
CA PHE A 767 4.51 -8.80 31.19
C PHE A 767 4.75 -9.56 32.49
N CYS A 768 3.85 -10.46 32.84
CA CYS A 768 3.88 -11.22 34.09
C CYS A 768 3.99 -12.70 33.72
N LYS A 769 5.15 -13.31 33.96
CA LYS A 769 5.42 -14.69 33.53
C LYS A 769 4.59 -15.70 34.33
N ASP A 770 4.60 -15.55 35.64
CA ASP A 770 3.78 -16.29 36.59
C ASP A 770 3.45 -15.38 37.80
N ALA A 771 2.36 -15.68 38.50
CA ALA A 771 1.89 -14.90 39.65
C ALA A 771 2.93 -14.82 40.80
N ALA A 772 3.86 -15.78 40.89
CA ALA A 772 4.85 -15.85 41.96
C ALA A 772 6.05 -14.91 41.74
N THR A 773 6.49 -14.74 40.49
CA THR A 773 7.63 -13.90 40.11
C THR A 773 7.23 -12.45 39.84
N GLY A 774 5.94 -12.18 39.61
CA GLY A 774 5.40 -10.85 39.40
C GLY A 774 5.64 -10.31 37.98
N CYS A 775 5.29 -9.04 37.79
CA CYS A 775 5.33 -8.38 36.49
C CYS A 775 6.63 -7.60 36.26
N VAL A 776 7.07 -7.55 35.00
CA VAL A 776 8.22 -6.74 34.56
C VAL A 776 7.82 -5.71 33.52
N GLU A 777 8.33 -4.49 33.62
CA GLU A 777 8.17 -3.42 32.61
C GLU A 777 9.14 -3.60 31.43
N SER A 778 9.07 -4.77 30.79
CA SER A 778 9.85 -5.16 29.63
C SER A 778 9.24 -6.36 28.95
N SER A 779 9.44 -6.53 27.65
CA SER A 779 9.12 -7.81 26.99
C SER A 779 9.97 -8.95 27.56
N LEU A 780 9.45 -10.17 27.49
CA LEU A 780 10.16 -11.36 27.96
C LEU A 780 11.29 -11.76 27.01
N ALA A 781 12.34 -12.37 27.56
CA ALA A 781 13.46 -12.86 26.76
C ALA A 781 12.98 -13.92 25.75
N SER A 782 13.45 -13.83 24.50
CA SER A 782 13.07 -14.74 23.40
C SER A 782 11.62 -14.63 22.92
N ASP A 783 10.82 -13.71 23.45
CA ASP A 783 9.42 -13.50 23.06
C ASP A 783 9.25 -12.56 21.86
N TYR A 784 8.24 -12.84 21.01
CA TYR A 784 7.94 -12.04 19.82
C TYR A 784 7.48 -10.61 20.13
N ALA A 785 6.84 -10.37 21.29
CA ALA A 785 6.41 -9.03 21.68
C ALA A 785 7.57 -8.04 21.77
N THR A 786 8.81 -8.53 21.91
CA THR A 786 10.05 -7.72 21.90
C THR A 786 10.10 -6.69 20.78
N ASN A 787 9.68 -7.05 19.56
CA ASN A 787 9.63 -6.12 18.44
C ASN A 787 8.25 -5.51 18.19
N TYR A 788 7.21 -5.98 18.87
CA TYR A 788 5.83 -5.44 18.80
C TYR A 788 5.55 -4.31 19.81
N ILE A 789 6.45 -4.06 20.78
CA ILE A 789 6.28 -2.95 21.72
C ILE A 789 6.29 -1.61 20.97
N PRO A 790 5.21 -0.82 21.04
CA PRO A 790 5.10 0.43 20.29
C PRO A 790 5.96 1.55 20.90
N PRO A 791 6.10 2.68 20.20
CA PRO A 791 6.66 3.90 20.77
C PRO A 791 5.84 4.38 21.98
N ARG A 792 6.53 4.89 23.02
CA ARG A 792 5.89 5.51 24.18
C ARG A 792 5.01 6.69 23.78
N TRP A 793 5.47 7.47 22.80
CA TRP A 793 4.76 8.59 22.20
C TRP A 793 4.73 8.41 20.69
N SER A 794 3.57 8.57 20.09
CA SER A 794 3.40 8.79 18.65
C SER A 794 2.45 9.96 18.44
N ALA A 795 2.72 10.81 17.44
CA ALA A 795 1.86 11.93 17.11
C ALA A 795 1.88 12.24 15.62
N ASN A 796 0.81 12.79 15.10
CA ASN A 796 0.69 13.24 13.72
C ASN A 796 -0.11 14.55 13.65
N LEU A 797 0.18 15.35 12.62
CA LEU A 797 -0.51 16.58 12.27
C LEU A 797 -0.55 16.71 10.76
N ALA A 798 -1.73 16.70 10.17
CA ALA A 798 -1.98 16.98 8.77
C ALA A 798 -2.71 18.32 8.63
N VAL A 799 -2.24 19.17 7.72
CA VAL A 799 -2.86 20.45 7.39
C VAL A 799 -3.00 20.52 5.89
N SER A 800 -4.17 20.86 5.37
CA SER A 800 -4.39 21.11 3.95
C SER A 800 -5.27 22.33 3.72
N GLN A 801 -5.05 23.01 2.60
CA GLN A 801 -5.82 24.17 2.17
C GLN A 801 -6.23 23.99 0.71
N LYS A 802 -7.52 24.13 0.45
CA LYS A 802 -8.08 24.29 -0.89
C LYS A 802 -8.15 25.76 -1.30
N PHE A 803 -7.80 26.06 -2.54
CA PHE A 803 -7.83 27.41 -3.13
C PHE A 803 -8.35 27.36 -4.57
N LEU A 804 -8.54 28.53 -5.18
CA LEU A 804 -9.08 28.66 -6.55
C LEU A 804 -10.42 27.94 -6.74
N ALA A 805 -11.38 28.18 -5.84
CA ALA A 805 -12.67 27.50 -5.82
C ALA A 805 -12.52 25.96 -5.85
N GLU A 806 -11.64 25.43 -4.98
CA GLU A 806 -11.32 24.01 -4.84
C GLU A 806 -10.65 23.33 -6.04
N ARG A 807 -10.16 24.11 -7.02
CA ARG A 807 -9.37 23.55 -8.12
C ARG A 807 -7.96 23.19 -7.73
N ALA A 808 -7.44 23.74 -6.64
CA ALA A 808 -6.10 23.44 -6.18
C ALA A 808 -6.09 23.17 -4.68
N MET A 809 -5.28 22.20 -4.26
CA MET A 809 -5.09 21.83 -2.87
C MET A 809 -3.59 21.70 -2.60
N LEU A 810 -3.15 22.22 -1.46
CA LEU A 810 -1.82 22.00 -0.91
C LEU A 810 -1.96 21.47 0.50
N GLY A 811 -1.17 20.46 0.82
CA GLY A 811 -1.18 19.84 2.14
C GLY A 811 0.21 19.46 2.64
N GLY A 812 0.32 19.33 3.95
CA GLY A 812 1.52 18.85 4.63
C GLY A 812 1.14 17.94 5.79
N ARG A 813 1.94 16.89 6.03
CA ARG A 813 1.78 15.96 7.14
C ARG A 813 3.07 15.84 7.93
N LEU A 814 3.02 16.15 9.21
CA LEU A 814 4.09 15.94 10.18
C LEU A 814 3.80 14.66 10.97
N THR A 815 4.78 13.76 11.07
CA THR A 815 4.67 12.53 11.89
C THR A 815 5.83 12.47 12.87
N TYR A 816 5.54 12.26 14.15
CA TYR A 816 6.51 12.06 15.22
C TYR A 816 6.40 10.66 15.80
N THR A 817 7.54 9.98 15.88
CA THR A 817 7.68 8.67 16.52
C THR A 817 8.73 8.76 17.63
N GLY A 818 8.32 8.45 18.86
CA GLY A 818 9.15 8.47 20.06
C GLY A 818 10.00 7.21 20.25
N LYS A 819 10.58 7.08 21.45
CA LYS A 819 11.30 5.86 21.87
C LYS A 819 10.33 4.73 22.16
N ARG A 820 10.78 3.47 22.07
CA ARG A 820 10.03 2.29 22.53
C ARG A 820 9.49 2.48 23.96
N ALA A 821 8.26 2.04 24.21
CA ALA A 821 7.54 2.25 25.47
C ALA A 821 8.19 1.57 26.68
N VAL A 822 8.68 0.35 26.50
CA VAL A 822 9.46 -0.42 27.47
C VAL A 822 10.61 -1.17 26.78
N GLY A 823 11.58 -1.64 27.56
CA GLY A 823 12.72 -2.40 27.05
C GLY A 823 12.39 -3.87 26.78
N ALA A 824 13.42 -4.67 26.54
CA ALA A 824 13.33 -6.13 26.42
C ALA A 824 14.29 -6.78 27.42
N GLN A 825 13.88 -7.89 28.02
CA GLN A 825 14.76 -8.67 28.88
C GLN A 825 15.92 -9.28 28.08
N VAL A 826 17.10 -9.27 28.68
CA VAL A 826 18.28 -9.97 28.15
C VAL A 826 18.28 -11.40 28.72
N PRO A 827 18.50 -12.46 27.92
CA PRO A 827 18.56 -13.83 28.42
C PRO A 827 19.63 -14.01 29.50
N GLN A 828 19.31 -14.72 30.58
CA GLN A 828 20.28 -15.05 31.64
C GLN A 828 21.12 -16.28 31.24
N SER A 829 22.35 -16.04 30.81
CA SER A 829 23.48 -16.99 30.59
C SER A 829 23.36 -18.02 29.43
N GLY A 830 24.50 -18.20 28.72
CA GLY A 830 24.82 -19.37 27.87
C GLY A 830 24.16 -19.45 26.48
N TYR A 831 22.97 -18.89 26.30
CA TYR A 831 22.23 -18.99 25.04
C TYR A 831 22.27 -17.68 24.25
N MET A 832 22.51 -17.78 22.94
CA MET A 832 22.42 -16.63 22.03
C MET A 832 21.00 -16.06 22.13
N PRO A 833 20.80 -14.74 22.38
CA PRO A 833 19.48 -14.13 22.31
C PRO A 833 18.94 -14.34 20.90
N LEU A 834 18.04 -15.31 20.75
CA LEU A 834 17.46 -15.67 19.46
C LEU A 834 16.67 -14.46 18.90
N ILE A 835 16.03 -13.67 19.76
CA ILE A 835 15.47 -12.37 19.40
C ILE A 835 16.22 -11.24 20.10
N SER A 836 16.39 -10.13 19.41
CA SER A 836 16.89 -8.88 19.98
C SER A 836 15.93 -7.75 19.65
N ALA A 837 15.80 -6.78 20.57
CA ALA A 837 15.03 -5.59 20.30
C ALA A 837 15.74 -4.76 19.22
N ILE A 838 15.09 -4.60 18.07
CA ILE A 838 15.60 -3.73 17.01
C ILE A 838 15.57 -2.29 17.54
N ALA A 839 16.74 -1.67 17.57
CA ALA A 839 16.90 -0.30 18.03
C ALA A 839 16.44 0.69 16.94
N TRP A 840 15.63 1.66 17.33
CA TRP A 840 15.36 2.86 16.53
C TRP A 840 15.57 4.11 17.38
N ASN A 841 15.86 5.21 16.71
CA ASN A 841 15.93 6.53 17.33
C ASN A 841 14.63 7.30 17.07
N PRO A 842 14.19 8.19 17.98
CA PRO A 842 13.05 9.05 17.70
C PRO A 842 13.23 9.84 16.38
N TYR A 843 12.16 9.95 15.61
CA TYR A 843 12.19 10.63 14.32
C TYR A 843 10.95 11.49 14.10
N VAL A 844 11.15 12.53 13.30
CA VAL A 844 10.11 13.41 12.79
C VAL A 844 10.21 13.37 11.28
N LEU A 845 9.08 13.19 10.61
CA LEU A 845 8.96 13.20 9.15
C LEU A 845 8.01 14.33 8.76
N LEU A 846 8.36 15.01 7.67
CA LEU A 846 7.51 15.98 7.00
C LEU A 846 7.25 15.47 5.58
N ASP A 847 5.98 15.29 5.25
CA ASP A 847 5.51 14.96 3.91
C ASP A 847 4.73 16.17 3.35
N LEU A 848 4.86 16.44 2.05
CA LEU A 848 4.10 17.48 1.34
C LEU A 848 3.29 16.85 0.20
N THR A 849 2.13 17.42 -0.08
CA THR A 849 1.25 16.97 -1.15
C THR A 849 0.59 18.16 -1.84
N GLY A 850 0.22 17.97 -3.10
CA GLY A 850 -0.60 18.93 -3.80
C GLY A 850 -1.40 18.30 -4.93
N GLN A 851 -2.54 18.90 -5.22
CA GLN A 851 -3.44 18.51 -6.28
C GLN A 851 -3.87 19.75 -7.05
N PHE A 852 -3.95 19.62 -8.38
CA PHE A 852 -4.47 20.64 -9.26
C PHE A 852 -5.44 20.03 -10.28
N LYS A 853 -6.72 20.37 -10.14
CA LYS A 853 -7.80 20.01 -11.09
C LYS A 853 -7.66 20.86 -12.36
N VAL A 854 -7.03 20.29 -13.37
CA VAL A 854 -6.90 20.88 -14.71
C VAL A 854 -8.30 21.04 -15.33
N THR A 855 -9.16 20.04 -15.14
CA THR A 855 -10.59 20.07 -15.45
C THR A 855 -11.36 19.36 -14.33
N ASP A 856 -12.69 19.32 -14.41
CA ASP A 856 -13.50 18.52 -13.46
C ASP A 856 -13.28 17.01 -13.66
N ALA A 857 -12.75 16.61 -14.82
CA ALA A 857 -12.44 15.24 -15.19
C ALA A 857 -10.96 14.88 -15.05
N LEU A 858 -10.04 15.83 -14.86
CA LEU A 858 -8.59 15.59 -14.87
C LEU A 858 -7.89 16.36 -13.76
N SER A 859 -7.19 15.64 -12.89
CA SER A 859 -6.29 16.20 -11.88
C SER A 859 -4.85 15.80 -12.13
N LEU A 860 -3.94 16.73 -11.81
CA LEU A 860 -2.53 16.50 -11.60
C LEU A 860 -2.29 16.44 -10.10
N ASP A 861 -1.70 15.34 -9.64
CA ASP A 861 -1.43 15.06 -8.24
C ASP A 861 0.08 14.91 -8.05
N TRP A 862 0.63 15.46 -6.96
CA TRP A 862 2.03 15.29 -6.62
C TRP A 862 2.23 15.12 -5.11
N SER A 863 3.27 14.38 -4.74
CA SER A 863 3.66 14.21 -3.34
C SER A 863 5.17 14.16 -3.18
N LEU A 864 5.65 14.62 -2.03
CA LEU A 864 7.04 14.59 -1.60
C LEU A 864 7.09 14.01 -0.18
N ASP A 865 7.44 12.74 -0.08
CA ASP A 865 7.58 12.05 1.20
C ASP A 865 8.97 12.31 1.79
N ASN A 866 9.08 12.41 3.12
CA ASN A 866 10.35 12.59 3.84
C ASN A 866 11.17 13.78 3.28
N VAL A 867 10.59 14.97 3.27
CA VAL A 867 11.15 16.21 2.67
C VAL A 867 12.58 16.51 3.14
N THR A 868 12.86 16.28 4.43
CA THR A 868 14.17 16.51 5.05
C THR A 868 15.20 15.43 4.70
N ASP A 869 14.79 14.40 3.96
CA ASP A 869 15.61 13.25 3.58
C ASP A 869 16.26 12.55 4.78
N ARG A 870 15.48 12.39 5.86
CA ARG A 870 15.95 11.84 7.12
C ARG A 870 16.27 10.35 6.95
N TYR A 871 17.44 9.93 7.43
CA TYR A 871 17.79 8.53 7.63
C TYR A 871 17.24 8.04 8.99
N TYR A 872 16.45 6.97 8.98
CA TYR A 872 15.87 6.39 10.18
C TYR A 872 15.52 4.90 9.98
N THR A 873 15.47 4.16 11.08
CA THR A 873 14.88 2.81 11.13
C THR A 873 13.44 2.97 11.60
N GLU A 874 12.51 2.34 10.91
CA GLU A 874 11.10 2.42 11.27
C GLU A 874 10.83 1.71 12.60
N ALA A 875 9.96 2.31 13.43
CA ALA A 875 9.55 1.66 14.66
C ALA A 875 8.88 0.31 14.35
N MET A 876 9.14 -0.68 15.19
CA MET A 876 8.53 -2.03 15.07
C MET A 876 8.93 -2.80 13.80
N SER A 877 10.06 -2.41 13.19
CA SER A 877 10.75 -3.27 12.23
C SER A 877 11.29 -4.54 12.91
N LEU A 878 11.28 -5.66 12.18
CA LEU A 878 11.87 -6.92 12.63
C LEU A 878 13.38 -7.01 12.33
N GLY A 879 13.88 -6.18 11.41
CA GLY A 879 15.29 -6.14 11.03
C GLY A 879 15.84 -4.71 11.03
N TYR A 880 17.16 -4.59 11.10
CA TYR A 880 17.82 -3.30 10.97
C TYR A 880 17.84 -2.86 9.50
N ILE A 881 16.73 -2.34 9.00
CA ILE A 881 16.55 -1.88 7.63
C ILE A 881 16.16 -0.40 7.68
N PRO A 882 16.89 0.51 7.00
CA PRO A 882 16.52 1.92 7.00
C PRO A 882 15.27 2.13 6.14
N ALA A 883 14.43 3.08 6.53
CA ALA A 883 13.27 3.46 5.75
C ALA A 883 13.66 4.32 4.53
N PRO A 884 12.76 4.46 3.53
CA PRO A 884 13.01 5.26 2.33
C PRO A 884 13.40 6.71 2.65
N GLY A 885 14.36 7.21 1.89
CA GLY A 885 14.71 8.62 1.83
C GLY A 885 13.60 9.46 1.18
N ARG A 886 13.96 10.67 0.79
CA ARG A 886 13.08 11.59 0.10
C ARG A 886 12.62 11.00 -1.24
N THR A 887 11.31 10.83 -1.40
CA THR A 887 10.71 10.32 -2.62
C THR A 887 9.70 11.33 -3.16
N PHE A 888 9.87 11.71 -4.42
CA PHE A 888 8.91 12.53 -5.15
C PHE A 888 8.04 11.67 -6.05
N ARG A 889 6.79 12.09 -6.19
CA ARG A 889 5.83 11.49 -7.10
C ARG A 889 5.01 12.53 -7.81
N ILE A 890 4.66 12.21 -9.03
CA ILE A 890 3.73 12.99 -9.84
C ILE A 890 2.82 12.02 -10.58
N GLY A 891 1.54 12.33 -10.66
CA GLY A 891 0.56 11.50 -11.32
C GLY A 891 -0.59 12.30 -11.91
N LEU A 892 -1.30 11.66 -12.81
CA LEU A 892 -2.51 12.15 -13.44
C LEU A 892 -3.65 11.21 -13.06
N THR A 893 -4.77 11.79 -12.66
CA THR A 893 -6.01 11.06 -12.41
C THR A 893 -7.10 11.64 -13.31
N GLY A 894 -7.65 10.80 -14.19
CA GLY A 894 -8.79 11.12 -15.04
C GLY A 894 -10.04 10.40 -14.55
N LYS A 895 -11.18 11.10 -14.39
CA LYS A 895 -12.52 10.53 -14.20
C LYS A 895 -13.43 11.00 -15.33
N LEU A 896 -13.86 10.07 -16.15
CA LEU A 896 -14.60 10.31 -17.39
C LEU A 896 -16.04 9.83 -17.26
N GLY A 897 -17.00 10.68 -17.64
CA GLY A 897 -18.41 10.33 -17.84
C GLY A 897 -18.80 10.41 -19.32
N SER A 898 -20.07 10.16 -19.65
CA SER A 898 -20.55 10.21 -21.04
C SER A 898 -20.56 11.63 -21.63
N LYS A 899 -20.57 12.67 -20.79
CA LYS A 899 -20.60 14.09 -21.17
C LYS A 899 -19.34 14.86 -20.75
N THR A 900 -18.38 14.22 -20.08
CA THR A 900 -17.24 14.91 -19.46
C THR A 900 -16.00 14.89 -20.35
N ALA A 901 -15.40 16.06 -20.61
CA ALA A 901 -14.19 16.19 -21.44
C ALA A 901 -12.90 16.24 -20.60
N LEU A 902 -11.87 15.47 -20.98
CA LEU A 902 -10.56 15.43 -20.27
C LEU A 902 -9.80 16.75 -20.29
N TRP A 903 -9.88 17.50 -21.38
CA TRP A 903 -9.06 18.69 -21.64
C TRP A 903 -9.85 19.98 -21.40
N PRO A 904 -9.20 21.08 -20.94
CA PRO A 904 -9.88 22.36 -20.81
C PRO A 904 -10.45 22.78 -22.17
N ALA A 905 -11.77 22.71 -22.33
CA ALA A 905 -12.46 23.24 -23.51
C ALA A 905 -12.23 24.75 -23.66
N ASN A 906 -11.79 25.42 -22.59
CA ASN A 906 -11.76 26.87 -22.49
C ASN A 906 -10.43 27.52 -22.92
N TRP A 907 -9.36 26.75 -23.17
CA TRP A 907 -8.11 27.32 -23.70
C TRP A 907 -8.13 27.51 -25.22
N PHE A 908 -9.10 26.90 -25.89
CA PHE A 908 -9.30 26.98 -27.34
C PHE A 908 -10.73 27.39 -27.71
N SER A 909 -11.46 28.04 -26.79
CA SER A 909 -12.89 28.38 -26.95
C SER A 909 -13.21 29.37 -28.07
N GLY A 910 -12.23 29.75 -28.90
CA GLY A 910 -12.48 30.44 -30.15
C GLY A 910 -13.25 29.58 -31.18
N TRP A 911 -13.38 28.27 -30.96
CA TRP A 911 -14.01 27.32 -31.89
C TRP A 911 -15.17 26.51 -31.28
N ALA A 912 -15.78 27.00 -30.20
CA ALA A 912 -16.81 26.26 -29.45
C ALA A 912 -18.24 26.62 -29.89
N ASN A 913 -18.60 26.20 -31.10
CA ASN A 913 -19.97 25.89 -31.52
C ASN A 913 -19.85 24.69 -32.45
N GLU A 914 -19.65 23.47 -31.95
CA GLU A 914 -19.35 22.36 -32.89
C GLU A 914 -20.12 21.08 -32.59
N ASP A 915 -20.80 20.63 -33.65
CA ASP A 915 -21.62 19.44 -33.83
C ASP A 915 -20.90 18.13 -33.47
N ALA A 916 -21.65 17.03 -33.40
CA ALA A 916 -21.10 15.69 -33.24
C ALA A 916 -20.09 15.39 -34.38
N ALA A 917 -18.84 15.05 -34.04
CA ALA A 917 -17.89 14.61 -35.06
C ALA A 917 -18.28 13.22 -35.56
N ASP A 918 -18.48 13.09 -36.87
CA ASP A 918 -18.48 11.77 -37.51
C ASP A 918 -17.05 11.24 -37.49
N TRP A 919 -16.88 10.03 -36.94
CA TRP A 919 -15.61 9.32 -36.96
C TRP A 919 -15.47 8.40 -38.16
N THR A 920 -16.48 8.31 -39.02
CA THR A 920 -16.47 7.49 -40.24
C THR A 920 -15.56 8.11 -41.29
N GLY A 921 -14.60 7.32 -41.78
CA GLY A 921 -13.70 7.75 -42.86
C GLY A 921 -12.26 7.25 -42.70
N PRO A 922 -11.44 7.44 -43.75
CA PRO A 922 -10.02 7.20 -43.66
C PRO A 922 -9.32 8.29 -42.85
N TYR A 923 -8.23 7.93 -42.18
CA TYR A 923 -7.35 8.89 -41.50
C TYR A 923 -5.88 8.51 -41.66
N ILE A 924 -5.02 9.51 -41.61
CA ILE A 924 -3.56 9.37 -41.58
C ILE A 924 -2.98 10.32 -40.55
N GLY A 925 -1.94 9.90 -39.84
CA GLY A 925 -1.33 10.72 -38.83
C GLY A 925 0.10 10.33 -38.50
N ALA A 926 0.66 11.07 -37.56
CA ALA A 926 1.97 10.83 -37.01
C ALA A 926 1.90 10.77 -35.49
N ASP A 927 2.73 9.90 -34.92
CA ASP A 927 2.87 9.69 -33.48
C ASP A 927 4.31 9.98 -33.05
N PHE A 928 4.44 10.56 -31.87
CA PHE A 928 5.68 10.66 -31.12
C PHE A 928 5.46 10.05 -29.74
N GLY A 929 6.38 9.22 -29.28
CA GLY A 929 6.19 8.45 -28.07
C GLY A 929 7.46 8.03 -27.39
N TYR A 930 7.30 7.30 -26.29
CA TYR A 930 8.39 6.67 -25.56
C TYR A 930 8.14 5.17 -25.49
N GLY A 931 9.13 4.40 -25.94
CA GLY A 931 9.14 2.94 -25.96
C GLY A 931 9.99 2.38 -24.83
N LEU A 932 9.43 1.42 -24.11
CA LEU A 932 10.10 0.58 -23.13
C LEU A 932 10.13 -0.84 -23.68
N GLY A 933 11.32 -1.29 -24.03
CA GLY A 933 11.60 -2.60 -24.56
C GLY A 933 12.27 -3.52 -23.56
N LYS A 934 11.93 -4.80 -23.57
CA LYS A 934 12.70 -5.86 -22.94
C LYS A 934 12.94 -6.98 -23.94
N THR A 935 14.15 -7.52 -23.99
CA THR A 935 14.39 -8.85 -24.55
C THR A 935 14.85 -9.76 -23.43
N SER A 936 14.30 -10.97 -23.37
CA SER A 936 14.69 -12.00 -22.40
C SER A 936 14.96 -13.33 -23.08
N GLY A 937 15.88 -14.12 -22.54
CA GLY A 937 16.28 -15.34 -23.24
C GLY A 937 17.39 -16.12 -22.56
N SER A 938 17.94 -17.07 -23.31
CA SER A 938 19.11 -17.86 -22.92
C SER A 938 20.21 -17.71 -23.98
N VAL A 939 21.47 -17.85 -23.56
CA VAL A 939 22.63 -17.85 -24.45
C VAL A 939 23.40 -19.16 -24.26
N THR A 940 24.11 -19.61 -25.29
CA THR A 940 25.07 -20.71 -25.14
C THR A 940 26.42 -20.14 -24.72
N ASP A 941 27.12 -20.82 -23.82
CA ASP A 941 28.54 -20.52 -23.58
C ASP A 941 29.39 -20.84 -24.81
N SER A 942 30.69 -20.60 -24.69
CA SER A 942 31.66 -20.92 -25.74
C SER A 942 31.96 -22.40 -25.92
N MET A 943 31.29 -23.31 -25.20
CA MET A 943 31.38 -24.77 -25.35
C MET A 943 30.06 -25.37 -25.88
N GLY A 944 29.04 -24.55 -26.11
CA GLY A 944 27.73 -24.97 -26.62
C GLY A 944 26.73 -25.40 -25.54
N ASN A 945 27.06 -25.26 -24.26
CA ASN A 945 26.15 -25.54 -23.14
C ASN A 945 25.23 -24.34 -22.88
N ALA A 946 24.05 -24.59 -22.30
CA ALA A 946 23.16 -23.52 -21.85
C ALA A 946 23.83 -22.76 -20.69
N ALA A 947 24.02 -21.45 -20.84
CA ALA A 947 24.64 -20.61 -19.83
C ALA A 947 23.84 -19.32 -19.66
N ASP A 948 23.17 -19.16 -18.51
CA ASP A 948 22.38 -17.96 -18.26
C ASP A 948 23.22 -16.82 -17.64
N ILE A 949 24.31 -17.12 -16.94
CA ILE A 949 25.02 -16.11 -16.09
C ILE A 949 26.56 -16.24 -16.05
N GLU A 950 27.15 -17.40 -16.38
CA GLU A 950 28.56 -17.69 -16.04
C GLU A 950 29.64 -16.80 -16.71
N ASN A 951 29.34 -16.10 -17.80
CA ASN A 951 30.33 -15.31 -18.55
C ASN A 951 29.92 -13.86 -18.86
N GLY A 952 29.06 -13.24 -18.04
CA GLY A 952 28.67 -11.82 -18.21
C GLY A 952 27.88 -11.50 -19.49
N SER A 953 27.53 -12.51 -20.29
CA SER A 953 26.80 -12.44 -21.56
C SER A 953 25.30 -12.20 -21.35
N ARG A 954 24.94 -11.01 -20.86
CA ARG A 954 23.54 -10.67 -20.55
C ARG A 954 22.68 -10.57 -21.80
N ILE A 955 21.74 -11.49 -21.99
CA ILE A 955 20.69 -11.39 -23.00
C ILE A 955 19.46 -10.62 -22.50
N ASP A 956 19.24 -10.59 -21.19
CA ASP A 956 18.21 -9.75 -20.60
C ASP A 956 18.59 -8.28 -20.74
N GLN A 957 18.02 -7.63 -21.75
CA GLN A 957 18.32 -6.25 -22.08
C GLN A 957 17.05 -5.42 -22.02
N LYS A 958 17.17 -4.26 -21.37
CA LYS A 958 16.15 -3.23 -21.40
C LYS A 958 16.56 -2.16 -22.38
N MET A 959 15.63 -1.80 -23.24
CA MET A 959 15.81 -0.81 -24.27
C MET A 959 14.85 0.33 -23.98
N ARG A 960 15.32 1.57 -24.05
CA ARG A 960 14.47 2.74 -23.86
C ARG A 960 14.80 3.74 -24.94
N ASN A 961 13.80 4.23 -25.65
CA ASN A 961 14.01 5.36 -26.54
C ASN A 961 12.70 6.06 -26.85
N VAL A 962 12.86 7.27 -27.37
CA VAL A 962 11.84 7.98 -28.11
C VAL A 962 11.52 7.22 -29.40
N LEU A 963 10.24 7.08 -29.69
CA LEU A 963 9.69 6.47 -30.89
C LEU A 963 9.02 7.55 -31.73
N GLY A 964 9.25 7.53 -33.04
CA GLY A 964 8.48 8.31 -34.01
C GLY A 964 7.81 7.37 -34.99
N GLY A 965 6.56 7.63 -35.37
CA GLY A 965 5.83 6.77 -36.27
C GLY A 965 4.78 7.47 -37.10
N LEU A 966 4.29 6.75 -38.10
CA LEU A 966 3.13 7.12 -38.90
C LEU A 966 2.04 6.08 -38.69
N HIS A 967 0.79 6.52 -38.64
CA HIS A 967 -0.36 5.65 -38.57
C HIS A 967 -1.36 6.00 -39.67
N ALA A 968 -2.09 5.01 -40.15
CA ALA A 968 -3.19 5.19 -41.07
C ALA A 968 -4.27 4.15 -40.79
N GLY A 969 -5.53 4.50 -41.01
CA GLY A 969 -6.62 3.58 -40.78
C GLY A 969 -7.94 4.04 -41.40
N TYR A 970 -8.96 3.24 -41.15
CA TYR A 970 -10.33 3.54 -41.51
C TYR A 970 -11.23 3.24 -40.32
N ASN A 971 -12.10 4.19 -39.99
CA ASN A 971 -13.11 4.05 -38.94
C ASN A 971 -14.50 4.03 -39.59
N TYR A 972 -15.42 3.30 -38.97
CA TYR A 972 -16.83 3.22 -39.33
C TYR A 972 -17.67 3.34 -38.05
N GLN A 973 -18.44 4.41 -37.94
CA GLN A 973 -19.29 4.67 -36.78
C GLN A 973 -20.71 4.12 -37.02
N LEU A 974 -21.14 3.21 -36.13
CA LEU A 974 -22.46 2.61 -36.13
C LEU A 974 -23.49 3.50 -35.39
N PRO A 975 -24.79 3.31 -35.66
CA PRO A 975 -25.86 3.83 -34.81
C PRO A 975 -25.66 3.34 -33.36
N GLY A 976 -25.62 4.26 -32.39
CA GLY A 976 -25.32 3.96 -30.98
C GLY A 976 -23.90 4.31 -30.51
N ASN A 977 -23.17 5.11 -31.29
CA ASN A 977 -21.83 5.65 -30.99
C ASN A 977 -20.69 4.61 -30.96
N LEU A 978 -20.94 3.36 -31.34
CA LEU A 978 -19.87 2.37 -31.48
C LEU A 978 -19.06 2.64 -32.75
N VAL A 979 -17.74 2.64 -32.65
CA VAL A 979 -16.82 2.82 -33.78
C VAL A 979 -16.03 1.54 -33.97
N LEU A 980 -16.11 0.98 -35.17
CA LEU A 980 -15.27 -0.13 -35.63
C LEU A 980 -14.20 0.43 -36.56
N GLY A 981 -12.97 -0.04 -36.46
CA GLY A 981 -11.93 0.42 -37.37
C GLY A 981 -10.82 -0.61 -37.59
N VAL A 982 -9.99 -0.31 -38.57
CA VAL A 982 -8.72 -1.00 -38.81
C VAL A 982 -7.63 0.06 -38.90
N GLU A 983 -6.51 -0.17 -38.23
CA GLU A 983 -5.38 0.73 -38.18
C GLU A 983 -4.08 -0.05 -38.48
N ALA A 984 -3.22 0.54 -39.29
CA ALA A 984 -1.85 0.12 -39.45
C ALA A 984 -0.91 1.23 -38.99
N ASP A 985 0.15 0.87 -38.27
CA ASP A 985 1.17 1.83 -37.84
C ASP A 985 2.57 1.31 -38.14
N ILE A 986 3.46 2.23 -38.51
CA ILE A 986 4.90 2.01 -38.63
C ILE A 986 5.60 2.93 -37.67
N SER A 987 6.38 2.35 -36.76
CA SER A 987 7.20 3.09 -35.80
C SER A 987 8.67 2.74 -35.99
N ALA A 988 9.51 3.77 -35.90
CA ALA A 988 10.95 3.68 -35.95
C ALA A 988 11.57 4.48 -34.80
N GLY A 989 12.66 3.95 -34.25
CA GLY A 989 13.44 4.59 -33.20
C GLY A 989 14.69 3.75 -32.96
N ASN A 990 15.79 4.35 -32.52
CA ASN A 990 17.01 3.61 -32.22
C ASN A 990 16.89 2.95 -30.84
N LEU A 991 15.90 2.09 -30.63
CA LEU A 991 15.73 1.39 -29.37
C LEU A 991 16.87 0.39 -29.27
N GLY A 992 17.85 0.66 -28.42
CA GLY A 992 19.00 -0.21 -28.33
C GLY A 992 19.60 -0.32 -26.94
N SER A 993 20.27 -1.43 -26.72
CA SER A 993 21.07 -1.71 -25.53
C SER A 993 22.35 -2.42 -25.97
N TRP A 994 23.29 -2.59 -25.07
CA TRP A 994 24.48 -3.40 -25.35
C TRP A 994 24.86 -4.25 -24.14
N SER A 995 25.45 -5.40 -24.42
CA SER A 995 26.08 -6.29 -23.42
C SER A 995 27.56 -6.47 -23.77
N GLY A 996 28.41 -6.70 -22.78
CA GLY A 996 29.83 -6.98 -22.98
C GLY A 996 30.22 -8.29 -22.30
N VAL A 997 31.05 -9.08 -22.96
CA VAL A 997 31.64 -10.31 -22.45
C VAL A 997 33.08 -10.00 -22.02
N PRO A 998 33.42 -10.13 -20.73
CA PRO A 998 34.80 -9.99 -20.28
C PRO A 998 35.65 -11.18 -20.71
N VAL A 999 36.97 -11.01 -20.70
CA VAL A 999 37.95 -12.07 -20.94
C VAL A 999 37.79 -13.19 -19.89
N SER A 1000 37.67 -14.44 -20.34
CA SER A 1000 37.38 -15.58 -19.46
C SER A 1000 38.61 -16.07 -18.71
N GLU A 1001 38.77 -15.63 -17.46
CA GLU A 1001 39.10 -16.47 -16.31
C GLU A 1001 38.47 -15.77 -15.10
N GLU A 1002 37.80 -16.53 -14.25
CA GLU A 1002 36.92 -16.08 -13.15
C GLU A 1002 37.35 -14.74 -12.51
N SER A 1003 36.73 -13.63 -12.92
CA SER A 1003 37.02 -12.33 -12.32
C SER A 1003 35.77 -11.50 -12.10
N THR A 1004 35.56 -11.13 -10.84
CA THR A 1004 34.56 -10.19 -10.35
C THR A 1004 34.87 -8.71 -10.72
N ALA A 1005 35.90 -8.46 -11.53
CA ALA A 1005 36.38 -7.12 -11.91
C ALA A 1005 35.75 -6.53 -13.19
N THR A 1006 34.51 -6.87 -13.53
CA THR A 1006 33.86 -6.50 -14.81
C THR A 1006 33.81 -4.98 -15.07
N GLN A 1007 33.74 -4.13 -14.03
CA GLN A 1007 33.76 -2.67 -14.21
C GLN A 1007 35.16 -2.10 -14.38
N TRP A 1008 36.15 -2.69 -13.73
CA TRP A 1008 37.56 -2.34 -13.91
C TRP A 1008 38.01 -2.70 -15.34
N LEU A 1009 37.65 -3.89 -15.83
CA LEU A 1009 37.93 -4.33 -17.20
C LEU A 1009 37.27 -3.43 -18.25
N ARG A 1010 36.06 -2.93 -17.99
CA ARG A 1010 35.37 -1.94 -18.85
C ARG A 1010 36.10 -0.60 -18.89
N ASN A 1011 36.55 -0.11 -17.74
CA ASN A 1011 37.24 1.18 -17.65
C ASN A 1011 38.67 1.13 -18.22
N ASN A 1012 39.24 -0.07 -18.39
CA ASN A 1012 40.59 -0.30 -18.92
C ASN A 1012 40.61 -0.95 -20.32
N HIS A 1013 39.48 -0.99 -21.05
CA HIS A 1013 39.37 -1.54 -22.41
C HIS A 1013 39.77 -3.02 -22.56
N GLN A 1014 39.34 -3.88 -21.63
CA GLN A 1014 39.64 -5.32 -21.61
C GLN A 1014 38.38 -6.19 -21.75
N LEU A 1015 37.66 -6.09 -22.88
CA LEU A 1015 36.47 -6.90 -23.23
C LEU A 1015 36.82 -7.96 -24.29
N GLU A 1016 36.33 -9.18 -24.14
CA GLU A 1016 36.41 -10.19 -25.21
C GLU A 1016 35.53 -9.80 -26.40
N SER A 1017 34.29 -9.37 -26.12
CA SER A 1017 33.35 -8.90 -27.13
C SER A 1017 32.31 -7.97 -26.54
N ASP A 1018 31.69 -7.13 -27.36
CA ASP A 1018 30.44 -6.45 -27.03
C ASP A 1018 29.36 -6.80 -28.04
N THR A 1019 28.10 -6.76 -27.64
CA THR A 1019 26.94 -7.05 -28.46
C THR A 1019 25.92 -5.94 -28.29
N ARG A 1020 25.67 -5.19 -29.37
CA ARG A 1020 24.62 -4.19 -29.47
C ARG A 1020 23.33 -4.83 -29.96
N TYR A 1021 22.24 -4.57 -29.26
CA TYR A 1021 20.88 -4.98 -29.59
C TYR A 1021 20.14 -3.75 -30.07
N ASN A 1022 19.58 -3.77 -31.27
CA ASN A 1022 18.78 -2.68 -31.81
C ASN A 1022 17.44 -3.21 -32.33
N TRP A 1023 16.36 -2.52 -32.01
CA TRP A 1023 15.06 -2.70 -32.64
C TRP A 1023 14.83 -1.60 -33.65
N ASP A 1024 15.01 -1.94 -34.93
CA ASP A 1024 15.13 -0.96 -35.99
C ASP A 1024 13.78 -0.35 -36.39
N ARG A 1025 12.74 -1.19 -36.45
CA ARG A 1025 11.39 -0.81 -36.87
C ARG A 1025 10.34 -1.80 -36.38
N MET A 1026 9.15 -1.29 -36.11
CA MET A 1026 7.96 -2.07 -35.81
C MET A 1026 6.81 -1.65 -36.72
N ILE A 1027 6.10 -2.64 -37.28
CA ILE A 1027 4.90 -2.44 -38.08
C ILE A 1027 3.77 -3.20 -37.40
N THR A 1028 2.59 -2.59 -37.24
CA THR A 1028 1.42 -3.29 -36.72
C THR A 1028 0.21 -3.15 -37.64
N LEU A 1029 -0.69 -4.12 -37.55
CA LEU A 1029 -2.02 -4.08 -38.16
C LEU A 1029 -3.03 -4.53 -37.09
N ARG A 1030 -3.97 -3.65 -36.76
CA ARG A 1030 -4.85 -3.78 -35.59
C ARG A 1030 -6.31 -3.50 -35.96
N GLY A 1031 -7.22 -4.30 -35.43
CA GLY A 1031 -8.63 -3.91 -35.33
C GLY A 1031 -8.81 -2.91 -34.20
N LYS A 1032 -9.69 -1.92 -34.38
CA LYS A 1032 -10.06 -0.88 -33.43
C LYS A 1032 -11.53 -1.04 -33.05
N LEU A 1033 -11.82 -1.04 -31.76
CA LEU A 1033 -13.17 -1.00 -31.21
C LEU A 1033 -13.24 0.19 -30.27
N GLY A 1034 -14.05 1.18 -30.61
CA GLY A 1034 -14.18 2.40 -29.84
C GLY A 1034 -15.61 2.82 -29.59
N TYR A 1035 -15.77 3.80 -28.71
CA TYR A 1035 -17.04 4.42 -28.37
C TYR A 1035 -16.88 5.93 -28.47
N SER A 1036 -17.72 6.56 -29.30
CA SER A 1036 -17.73 8.00 -29.56
C SER A 1036 -18.54 8.73 -28.50
N LEU A 1037 -17.91 9.71 -27.87
CA LEU A 1037 -18.50 10.70 -26.98
C LEU A 1037 -18.53 12.05 -27.71
N GLY A 1038 -19.13 12.05 -28.91
CA GLY A 1038 -19.16 13.19 -29.82
C GLY A 1038 -17.80 13.42 -30.48
N ARG A 1039 -17.09 14.49 -30.11
CA ARG A 1039 -15.77 14.83 -30.66
C ARG A 1039 -14.61 14.09 -30.01
N THR A 1040 -14.89 13.17 -29.08
CA THR A 1040 -13.88 12.33 -28.42
C THR A 1040 -14.19 10.86 -28.68
N LEU A 1041 -13.20 10.09 -29.10
CA LEU A 1041 -13.26 8.65 -29.33
C LEU A 1041 -12.36 7.95 -28.32
N ILE A 1042 -12.93 7.07 -27.50
CA ILE A 1042 -12.16 6.16 -26.65
C ILE A 1042 -12.13 4.81 -27.35
N TYR A 1043 -10.98 4.16 -27.46
CA TYR A 1043 -10.87 2.91 -28.21
C TYR A 1043 -9.85 1.94 -27.64
N GLY A 1044 -10.12 0.66 -27.83
CA GLY A 1044 -9.15 -0.43 -27.72
C GLY A 1044 -8.71 -0.89 -29.11
N THR A 1045 -7.47 -1.35 -29.21
CA THR A 1045 -6.92 -1.96 -30.43
C THR A 1045 -6.34 -3.34 -30.14
N GLY A 1046 -6.43 -4.24 -31.10
CA GLY A 1046 -5.84 -5.58 -31.01
C GLY A 1046 -5.46 -6.11 -32.38
N GLY A 1047 -4.31 -6.75 -32.49
CA GLY A 1047 -3.88 -7.32 -33.77
C GLY A 1047 -2.48 -7.92 -33.76
N ILE A 1048 -1.83 -7.89 -34.92
CA ILE A 1048 -0.53 -8.50 -35.19
C ILE A 1048 0.54 -7.44 -35.40
N GLY A 1049 1.76 -7.74 -34.97
CA GLY A 1049 2.92 -6.89 -35.13
C GLY A 1049 4.11 -7.63 -35.75
N TRP A 1050 4.93 -6.89 -36.48
CA TRP A 1050 6.23 -7.32 -37.00
C TRP A 1050 7.33 -6.41 -36.47
N LEU A 1051 8.34 -6.98 -35.83
CA LEU A 1051 9.51 -6.26 -35.31
C LEU A 1051 10.77 -6.72 -36.04
N ARG A 1052 11.60 -5.78 -36.50
CA ARG A 1052 12.95 -6.08 -36.96
C ARG A 1052 13.95 -5.82 -35.84
N GLU A 1053 14.66 -6.85 -35.43
CA GLU A 1053 15.76 -6.77 -34.47
C GLU A 1053 17.08 -7.09 -35.16
N THR A 1054 18.08 -6.25 -34.88
CA THR A 1054 19.47 -6.41 -35.32
C THR A 1054 20.36 -6.55 -34.09
N GLN A 1055 21.15 -7.63 -34.04
CA GLN A 1055 22.19 -7.80 -33.04
C GLN A 1055 23.57 -7.75 -33.71
N THR A 1056 24.40 -6.81 -33.30
CA THR A 1056 25.76 -6.61 -33.80
C THR A 1056 26.75 -6.95 -32.70
N ARG A 1057 27.61 -7.94 -32.91
CA ARG A 1057 28.66 -8.35 -31.97
C ARG A 1057 30.03 -7.93 -32.47
N ASN A 1058 30.76 -7.12 -31.72
CA ASN A 1058 32.16 -6.82 -32.00
C ASN A 1058 33.07 -7.75 -31.20
N GLN A 1059 34.11 -8.28 -31.84
CA GLN A 1059 35.12 -9.17 -31.29
C GLN A 1059 36.42 -8.39 -31.13
N TYR A 1060 37.06 -8.50 -29.96
CA TYR A 1060 38.35 -7.89 -29.67
C TYR A 1060 39.43 -8.97 -29.44
N ARG A 1061 40.70 -8.60 -29.64
CA ARG A 1061 41.87 -9.44 -29.35
C ARG A 1061 42.98 -8.69 -28.63
N SER A 1062 43.82 -9.42 -27.89
CA SER A 1062 45.05 -8.89 -27.28
C SER A 1062 46.09 -8.48 -28.33
N VAL A 1063 46.83 -7.38 -28.09
CA VAL A 1063 47.96 -6.93 -28.92
C VAL A 1063 49.34 -7.02 -28.22
N ASP A 1064 49.40 -7.30 -26.92
CA ASP A 1064 50.67 -7.43 -26.18
C ASP A 1064 50.99 -8.89 -25.83
N ALA A 1065 52.25 -9.30 -26.01
CA ALA A 1065 52.73 -10.69 -26.00
C ALA A 1065 53.73 -11.01 -24.88
N GLN A 1066 53.88 -10.13 -23.88
CA GLN A 1066 54.83 -10.37 -22.80
C GLN A 1066 54.19 -11.17 -21.64
N ASN A 1067 54.26 -12.50 -21.79
CA ASN A 1067 53.98 -13.56 -20.80
C ASN A 1067 52.51 -13.78 -20.38
N ARG A 1068 52.02 -15.00 -20.68
CA ARG A 1068 50.77 -15.63 -20.24
C ARG A 1068 49.47 -14.97 -20.75
N GLY A 1069 49.08 -15.30 -21.99
CA GLY A 1069 47.71 -15.05 -22.45
C GLY A 1069 47.38 -13.58 -22.75
N ILE A 1070 46.20 -13.12 -22.32
CA ILE A 1070 45.55 -11.88 -22.77
C ILE A 1070 46.21 -10.66 -22.11
N GLY A 1071 46.91 -9.87 -22.92
CA GLY A 1071 47.61 -8.64 -22.51
C GLY A 1071 46.66 -7.47 -22.24
N SER A 1072 47.22 -6.40 -21.66
CA SER A 1072 46.42 -5.27 -21.18
C SER A 1072 45.88 -4.33 -22.26
N ALA A 1073 46.34 -4.48 -23.50
CA ALA A 1073 45.92 -3.70 -24.66
C ALA A 1073 45.12 -4.57 -25.64
N LEU A 1074 43.95 -4.09 -26.07
CA LEU A 1074 43.08 -4.77 -27.02
C LEU A 1074 42.91 -3.97 -28.31
N GLU A 1075 42.74 -4.67 -29.43
CA GLU A 1075 42.27 -4.09 -30.68
C GLU A 1075 40.97 -4.77 -31.16
N HIS A 1076 40.15 -4.01 -31.89
CA HIS A 1076 38.96 -4.55 -32.54
C HIS A 1076 39.38 -5.47 -33.69
N LEU A 1077 38.99 -6.74 -33.62
CA LEU A 1077 39.35 -7.75 -34.61
C LEU A 1077 38.34 -7.78 -35.76
N PHE A 1078 37.05 -7.97 -35.47
CA PHE A 1078 35.96 -7.93 -36.46
C PHE A 1078 34.60 -7.74 -35.78
N ALA A 1079 33.57 -7.43 -36.57
CA ALA A 1079 32.18 -7.44 -36.13
C ALA A 1079 31.35 -8.47 -36.92
N GLU A 1080 30.42 -9.15 -36.24
CA GLU A 1080 29.43 -10.04 -36.84
C GLU A 1080 28.02 -9.53 -36.52
N GLU A 1081 27.09 -9.66 -37.47
CA GLU A 1081 25.72 -9.17 -37.31
C GLU A 1081 24.71 -10.24 -37.71
N ASP A 1082 23.65 -10.40 -36.92
CA ASP A 1082 22.49 -11.20 -37.30
C ASP A 1082 21.20 -10.38 -37.13
N ARG A 1083 20.31 -10.48 -38.11
CA ARG A 1083 19.04 -9.75 -38.17
C ARG A 1083 17.87 -10.73 -38.21
N LYS A 1084 16.87 -10.51 -37.36
CA LYS A 1084 15.66 -11.33 -37.34
C LYS A 1084 14.42 -10.45 -37.43
N ASN A 1085 13.46 -10.91 -38.23
CA ASN A 1085 12.09 -10.42 -38.19
C ASN A 1085 11.31 -11.30 -37.21
N ARG A 1086 10.58 -10.67 -36.29
CA ARG A 1086 9.74 -11.33 -35.31
C ARG A 1086 8.28 -11.00 -35.58
N GLN A 1087 7.41 -11.96 -35.34
CA GLN A 1087 5.96 -11.78 -35.36
C GLN A 1087 5.40 -11.87 -33.94
N GLY A 1088 4.38 -11.07 -33.65
CA GLY A 1088 3.82 -10.96 -32.31
C GLY A 1088 2.39 -10.47 -32.31
N PHE A 1089 1.76 -10.46 -31.14
CA PHE A 1089 0.47 -9.81 -30.94
C PHE A 1089 0.67 -8.42 -30.34
N VAL A 1090 -0.26 -7.52 -30.61
CA VAL A 1090 -0.29 -6.15 -30.11
C VAL A 1090 -1.67 -5.85 -29.53
N LEU A 1091 -1.70 -5.31 -28.32
CA LEU A 1091 -2.90 -4.80 -27.66
C LEU A 1091 -2.68 -3.34 -27.30
N GLY A 1092 -3.67 -2.49 -27.50
CA GLY A 1092 -3.57 -1.07 -27.16
C GLY A 1092 -4.89 -0.47 -26.71
N GLY A 1093 -4.79 0.69 -26.07
CA GLY A 1093 -5.93 1.48 -25.64
C GLY A 1093 -5.58 2.96 -25.71
N GLY A 1094 -6.50 3.77 -26.22
CA GLY A 1094 -6.26 5.18 -26.44
C GLY A 1094 -7.51 6.04 -26.42
N VAL A 1095 -7.28 7.34 -26.40
CA VAL A 1095 -8.29 8.39 -26.52
C VAL A 1095 -7.86 9.32 -27.65
N GLU A 1096 -8.78 9.65 -28.54
CA GLU A 1096 -8.58 10.58 -29.66
C GLU A 1096 -9.65 11.66 -29.65
N ARG A 1097 -9.30 12.91 -29.94
CA ARG A 1097 -10.21 14.05 -29.91
C ARG A 1097 -10.08 14.90 -31.16
N ALA A 1098 -11.19 15.16 -31.84
CA ALA A 1098 -11.27 16.06 -32.98
C ALA A 1098 -11.07 17.53 -32.56
N ILE A 1099 -10.20 18.24 -33.28
CA ILE A 1099 -9.88 19.68 -33.15
C ILE A 1099 -10.49 20.50 -34.31
N GLY A 1100 -11.15 19.84 -35.27
CA GLY A 1100 -11.93 20.41 -36.37
C GLY A 1100 -12.69 19.28 -37.07
N ASP A 1101 -13.14 19.51 -38.30
CA ASP A 1101 -13.70 18.42 -39.13
C ASP A 1101 -12.60 17.45 -39.56
N HIS A 1102 -11.41 17.97 -39.86
CA HIS A 1102 -10.33 17.18 -40.44
C HIS A 1102 -9.17 16.83 -39.50
N TRP A 1103 -9.02 17.47 -38.34
CA TRP A 1103 -7.86 17.21 -37.47
C TRP A 1103 -8.28 16.64 -36.12
N SER A 1104 -7.44 15.76 -35.56
CA SER A 1104 -7.63 15.19 -34.22
C SER A 1104 -6.29 14.92 -33.53
N VAL A 1105 -6.29 14.90 -32.19
CA VAL A 1105 -5.14 14.53 -31.34
C VAL A 1105 -5.45 13.26 -30.58
N ARG A 1106 -4.46 12.36 -30.43
CA ARG A 1106 -4.59 11.10 -29.71
C ARG A 1106 -3.52 10.89 -28.65
N ALA A 1107 -3.87 10.15 -27.61
CA ALA A 1107 -2.95 9.53 -26.68
C ALA A 1107 -3.23 8.03 -26.65
N GLU A 1108 -2.21 7.20 -26.85
CA GLU A 1108 -2.35 5.74 -26.88
C GLU A 1108 -1.26 5.05 -26.06
N TYR A 1109 -1.65 4.02 -25.31
CA TYR A 1109 -0.74 3.02 -24.78
C TYR A 1109 -0.87 1.71 -25.57
N SER A 1110 0.24 1.08 -25.93
CA SER A 1110 0.25 -0.23 -26.58
C SER A 1110 1.28 -1.17 -25.96
N TYR A 1111 0.89 -2.42 -25.74
CA TYR A 1111 1.76 -3.54 -25.40
C TYR A 1111 1.88 -4.51 -26.58
N ALA A 1112 3.09 -4.93 -26.90
CA ALA A 1112 3.37 -5.91 -27.94
C ALA A 1112 4.33 -6.97 -27.44
N ARG A 1113 4.02 -8.24 -27.74
CA ARG A 1113 4.83 -9.39 -27.38
C ARG A 1113 5.16 -10.19 -28.61
N PHE A 1114 6.45 -10.41 -28.84
CA PHE A 1114 6.99 -11.03 -30.03
C PHE A 1114 7.54 -12.43 -29.75
N GLU A 1115 7.42 -13.29 -30.77
CA GLU A 1115 7.93 -14.66 -30.73
C GLU A 1115 9.43 -14.70 -30.42
N ARG A 1116 9.86 -15.85 -29.88
CA ARG A 1116 11.26 -16.13 -29.58
C ARG A 1116 12.04 -16.45 -30.86
N LYS A 1117 13.21 -15.83 -31.06
CA LYS A 1117 14.12 -16.08 -32.19
C LYS A 1117 15.53 -16.41 -31.72
N THR A 1118 16.28 -17.12 -32.55
CA THR A 1118 17.68 -17.48 -32.31
C THR A 1118 18.60 -16.66 -33.23
N PHE A 1119 19.50 -15.87 -32.66
CA PHE A 1119 20.59 -15.18 -33.34
C PHE A 1119 21.86 -16.03 -33.26
N SER A 1120 22.63 -16.09 -34.34
CA SER A 1120 23.83 -16.95 -34.41
C SER A 1120 25.06 -16.16 -34.85
N PHE A 1121 26.14 -16.30 -34.08
CA PHE A 1121 27.44 -15.67 -34.33
C PHE A 1121 28.49 -16.77 -34.45
N ALA A 1122 28.90 -17.09 -35.69
CA ALA A 1122 29.69 -18.29 -35.96
C ALA A 1122 31.14 -18.18 -35.44
N LYS A 1123 31.70 -16.96 -35.41
CA LYS A 1123 33.10 -16.71 -35.04
C LYS A 1123 33.28 -16.29 -33.59
N ALA A 1124 32.33 -16.64 -32.72
CA ALA A 1124 32.46 -16.35 -31.30
C ALA A 1124 33.75 -16.95 -30.71
N ARG A 1125 34.57 -16.08 -30.09
CA ARG A 1125 35.91 -16.34 -29.50
C ARG A 1125 37.09 -16.52 -30.46
N GLU A 1126 36.90 -16.28 -31.75
CA GLU A 1126 38.01 -16.30 -32.70
C GLU A 1126 39.04 -15.21 -32.34
N GLY A 1127 40.28 -15.64 -32.08
CA GLY A 1127 41.43 -14.73 -31.91
C GLY A 1127 41.53 -14.00 -30.56
N VAL A 1128 40.76 -14.39 -29.53
CA VAL A 1128 40.75 -13.73 -28.21
C VAL A 1128 42.13 -13.70 -27.52
N SER A 1129 42.87 -14.81 -27.56
CA SER A 1129 44.25 -14.92 -27.03
C SER A 1129 45.23 -15.31 -28.14
N ILE A 1130 46.42 -14.71 -28.11
CA ILE A 1130 47.54 -15.06 -28.99
C ILE A 1130 48.32 -16.26 -28.43
N ALA A 1131 49.04 -17.00 -29.28
CA ALA A 1131 49.91 -18.07 -28.82
C ALA A 1131 51.00 -17.51 -27.89
N TYR A 1132 51.25 -18.20 -26.77
CA TYR A 1132 52.16 -17.76 -25.74
C TYR A 1132 53.12 -18.89 -25.34
N SER A 1133 54.28 -18.52 -24.83
CA SER A 1133 55.21 -19.44 -24.16
C SER A 1133 55.20 -19.15 -22.67
N ASP A 1134 55.12 -20.20 -21.85
CA ASP A 1134 55.15 -20.12 -20.39
C ASP A 1134 56.18 -21.11 -19.82
N PHE A 1135 56.48 -21.01 -18.53
CA PHE A 1135 57.39 -21.90 -17.82
C PHE A 1135 56.59 -22.82 -16.90
N ASP A 1136 56.76 -24.13 -17.07
CA ASP A 1136 56.25 -25.12 -16.13
C ASP A 1136 57.32 -25.42 -15.07
N VAL A 1137 56.89 -25.52 -13.81
CA VAL A 1137 57.79 -25.57 -12.65
C VAL A 1137 57.59 -26.89 -11.94
N THR A 1138 58.53 -27.81 -12.15
CA THR A 1138 58.50 -29.12 -11.49
C THR A 1138 59.38 -29.09 -10.26
N TRP A 1139 58.77 -29.37 -9.12
CA TRP A 1139 59.46 -29.54 -7.84
C TRP A 1139 59.80 -31.02 -7.67
N HIS A 1140 61.10 -31.31 -7.54
CA HIS A 1140 61.58 -32.67 -7.31
C HIS A 1140 61.64 -32.95 -5.81
N ASP A 1141 61.46 -34.21 -5.43
CA ASP A 1141 61.45 -34.65 -4.01
C ASP A 1141 62.77 -34.37 -3.27
N ASP A 1142 63.86 -34.10 -4.00
CA ASP A 1142 65.15 -33.69 -3.45
C ASP A 1142 65.25 -32.17 -3.15
N GLY A 1143 64.16 -31.43 -3.38
CA GLY A 1143 64.05 -29.99 -3.14
C GLY A 1143 64.58 -29.13 -4.30
N THR A 1144 64.98 -29.71 -5.43
CA THR A 1144 65.37 -28.96 -6.62
C THR A 1144 64.16 -28.56 -7.48
N VAL A 1145 64.30 -27.46 -8.22
CA VAL A 1145 63.25 -26.93 -9.11
C VAL A 1145 63.76 -26.90 -10.54
N SER A 1146 63.04 -27.54 -11.46
CA SER A 1146 63.31 -27.44 -12.90
C SER A 1146 62.26 -26.59 -13.60
N TRP A 1147 62.70 -25.77 -14.55
CA TRP A 1147 61.85 -24.88 -15.36
C TRP A 1147 61.86 -25.38 -16.81
N GLU A 1148 60.69 -25.72 -17.35
CA GLU A 1148 60.55 -26.13 -18.75
C GLU A 1148 59.71 -25.09 -19.51
N TYR A 1149 60.18 -24.64 -20.67
CA TYR A 1149 59.39 -23.77 -21.53
C TYR A 1149 58.30 -24.57 -22.25
N VAL A 1150 57.05 -24.29 -21.95
CA VAL A 1150 55.87 -24.89 -22.58
C VAL A 1150 55.19 -23.85 -23.47
N ASN A 1151 55.03 -24.17 -24.76
CA ASN A 1151 54.25 -23.34 -25.68
C ASN A 1151 52.77 -23.70 -25.55
N GLY A 1152 51.95 -22.74 -25.11
CA GLY A 1152 50.50 -22.84 -25.06
C GLY A 1152 49.87 -22.28 -26.34
N PRO A 1153 48.96 -23.01 -27.01
CA PRO A 1153 48.21 -22.43 -28.11
C PRO A 1153 47.33 -21.29 -27.57
N GLY A 1154 47.38 -20.13 -28.21
CA GLY A 1154 46.36 -19.10 -28.04
C GLY A 1154 45.05 -19.59 -28.64
N SER A 1155 43.93 -18.97 -28.31
CA SER A 1155 42.60 -19.33 -28.81
C SER A 1155 42.41 -19.04 -30.31
N SER A 1156 43.46 -19.06 -31.12
CA SER A 1156 43.47 -18.61 -32.50
C SER A 1156 42.58 -19.44 -33.44
N ASN A 1157 42.05 -20.60 -33.03
CA ASN A 1157 41.36 -21.51 -33.95
C ASN A 1157 40.02 -22.09 -33.43
N ILE A 1158 39.51 -21.64 -32.28
CA ILE A 1158 38.28 -22.20 -31.70
C ILE A 1158 37.07 -21.32 -32.07
N ALA A 1159 36.37 -21.69 -33.15
CA ALA A 1159 35.09 -21.10 -33.56
C ALA A 1159 33.94 -21.98 -33.06
N ASN A 1160 33.61 -21.89 -31.77
CA ASN A 1160 32.58 -22.75 -31.17
C ASN A 1160 31.13 -22.24 -31.40
N GLY A 1161 30.99 -21.07 -32.03
CA GLY A 1161 29.71 -20.44 -32.32
C GLY A 1161 28.96 -19.99 -31.06
N ARG A 1162 28.23 -18.88 -31.15
CA ARG A 1162 27.33 -18.41 -30.10
C ARG A 1162 25.91 -18.38 -30.64
N LYS A 1163 24.97 -18.98 -29.91
CA LYS A 1163 23.53 -18.86 -30.18
C LYS A 1163 22.86 -18.10 -29.05
N VAL A 1164 22.09 -17.10 -29.42
CA VAL A 1164 21.30 -16.26 -28.50
C VAL A 1164 19.84 -16.50 -28.81
N ARG A 1165 19.08 -17.06 -27.87
CA ARG A 1165 17.66 -17.33 -28.04
C ARG A 1165 16.85 -16.41 -27.16
N SER A 1166 16.17 -15.42 -27.73
CA SER A 1166 15.41 -14.43 -26.94
C SER A 1166 14.02 -14.14 -27.48
N ASP A 1167 13.09 -13.77 -26.60
CA ASP A 1167 11.79 -13.13 -26.88
C ASP A 1167 11.89 -11.59 -26.71
N ALA A 1168 10.88 -10.85 -27.15
CA ALA A 1168 10.89 -9.39 -27.10
C ALA A 1168 9.51 -8.83 -26.75
N ASP A 1169 9.49 -7.94 -25.75
CA ASP A 1169 8.30 -7.28 -25.22
C ASP A 1169 8.45 -5.75 -25.30
N LEU A 1170 7.41 -5.08 -25.77
CA LEU A 1170 7.38 -3.64 -26.08
C LEU A 1170 6.19 -2.98 -25.43
N HIS A 1171 6.44 -1.95 -24.61
CA HIS A 1171 5.42 -1.04 -24.09
C HIS A 1171 5.66 0.34 -24.68
N ASN A 1172 4.66 0.90 -25.35
CA ASN A 1172 4.77 2.21 -25.98
C ASN A 1172 3.70 3.14 -25.42
N ILE A 1173 4.09 4.37 -25.07
CA ILE A 1173 3.17 5.48 -24.82
C ILE A 1173 3.36 6.48 -25.96
N ARG A 1174 2.29 6.80 -26.68
CA ARG A 1174 2.30 7.61 -27.89
C ARG A 1174 1.34 8.78 -27.77
N LEU A 1175 1.78 9.95 -28.23
CA LEU A 1175 0.95 11.12 -28.51
C LEU A 1175 0.99 11.37 -30.01
N GLY A 1176 -0.17 11.56 -30.62
CA GLY A 1176 -0.26 11.67 -32.07
C GLY A 1176 -1.26 12.71 -32.54
N VAL A 1177 -1.14 13.06 -33.82
CA VAL A 1177 -2.08 13.91 -34.55
C VAL A 1177 -2.54 13.15 -35.78
N SER A 1178 -3.86 13.09 -36.01
CA SER A 1178 -4.48 12.47 -37.19
C SER A 1178 -5.22 13.49 -38.04
N TYR A 1179 -5.03 13.43 -39.35
CA TYR A 1179 -5.89 14.04 -40.37
C TYR A 1179 -6.97 13.04 -40.79
N ARG A 1180 -8.24 13.43 -40.74
CA ARG A 1180 -9.45 12.67 -41.06
C ARG A 1180 -10.04 13.22 -42.37
N PHE A 1181 -10.25 12.34 -43.34
CA PHE A 1181 -10.69 12.70 -44.69
C PHE A 1181 -12.20 12.80 -44.82
#